data_AF-A0A8H7B0P4-F1
#
_entry.id   AF-A0A8H7B0P4-F1
#
_cell.length_a   1.000
_cell.length_b   1.000
_cell.length_c   1.000
_cell.angle_alpha   90.00
_cell.angle_beta   90.00
_cell.angle_gamma   90.00
#
_symmetry.space_group_name_H-M   'P 1'
#
loop_
_entity.id
_entity.type
_entity.pdbx_description
1 polymer ?
#
loop_
_entity_poly.entity_id
_entity_poly.type
_entity_poly.pdbx_seq_one_letter_code
_entity_poly.pdbx_strand_id
1 'polypeptide(L)'
;MSADETNGHVTATGRRRRRAAEACTFCRRRKIKCSAEKPTCASCKTHGTICQYEPASIDAVQHAASRPRKTPRTERAPEPAQETAPRDVSRIVVASNGSSSYHGRTSTLFDEASHDRVATEARPHMPDEWIERGLVAEAARQRQLETVNFRHGKLEFDGVEPELGMHLLSLHWNRQHHSFLTTYRPAFMRDMACGGPYFSKLLLNAIYFGASKFSPRREVRRVADDVRTAGWQFRQRVRELLGGALDKSEITTIQALLVMTNSLFALGDERSAAWLYAGLAFRMIVDLGIHVDTPAFAGSRRLSDEDREIRRRVFWAAFVVDKIQSLYQGRPVSMKESDTLVPMKFQDTYEELEHWTPFSYSTQADSAYLGSPAYSISTFRQLCQLSVILSDILSTVYTERSFEVGSTELSSKLEVIQQKLVTWRRLLPEHLVVDVEDVALTPPPHVLSLHALYGVLTILLHRPFVADGHLYNTSRAIAVNSFMACATAADDIVQLLRAYDKAFGVQRAPYLISYATYVAATIHARIAARRGPGSQAHSSLETCLAVFRKNQETNWAVRRASAIIQNLMTRLGVSTPDQEDAGIGRDINGDNHRSSVTDAASSRPMDRERSLQSMEIDGIIQSFVREREQETSHVARTEPTGLANPSCAPVPGQSHSAYSTIETSDRLHENPGTWMYQDQQQLFNERPMLRALVKPSAFQKAHASTVSHISPIRIPEFPMAYESAPKKVRHSLPAVLMRAGTSKGLFIHRHDLPASQSEWVRPLLAAMGSQGSDARQIDGVGGATSTTSKVAVVSPSARMGVDVDYTFVQVAVGQETVDFSGNCGNMCAGVGPFALQEGLVRARPGEKTLDVRIFNTNTSRLIVDTVQVDEDGSFSEDGDYAISGVKGTGSEIKVAFVDPAGSMAGALFPTRRRRDTIHVKEQDGNRFSVKATLIDAANPFVLVDERTLPPYLKTARKDTAGYLRHMESIRCAGAVMMGLAPDIDAAAKVRGTPKLAIVSSPRSDHYSRRHGPDIHVQAFSMGKPHPSLQLTGAACLASAVCIEGTVAHGVAAEGKGQSSWRRHSPERAASPCSDSDESSPGLLPSPRTVWLSHSSGSIAVDVLATSSESSAFVDRCIVSRTARRLFEGKVYYYSSA
;
A
#
# COMPACT_ATOMS: atom_id res chain seq x y z
N MET A 1 -58.40 47.22 -29.27
CA MET A 1 -58.72 48.41 -28.44
C MET A 1 -57.92 48.31 -27.14
N SER A 2 -58.05 49.26 -26.22
CA SER A 2 -57.03 49.57 -25.20
C SER A 2 -56.75 48.50 -24.14
N ALA A 3 -55.56 48.64 -23.53
CA ALA A 3 -55.05 48.04 -22.29
C ALA A 3 -54.50 46.60 -22.37
N ASP A 4 -53.18 46.48 -22.43
CA ASP A 4 -52.40 45.58 -21.57
C ASP A 4 -51.01 46.21 -21.30
N GLU A 5 -50.44 46.05 -20.10
CA GLU A 5 -49.24 46.78 -19.67
C GLU A 5 -47.94 45.97 -19.84
N THR A 6 -47.14 46.32 -20.85
CA THR A 6 -45.82 45.71 -21.06
C THR A 6 -44.78 46.26 -20.08
N ASN A 7 -44.29 45.44 -19.15
CA ASN A 7 -43.12 45.76 -18.34
C ASN A 7 -42.05 44.65 -18.46
N GLY A 8 -40.88 44.98 -19.01
CA GLY A 8 -39.89 44.01 -19.48
C GLY A 8 -38.94 43.53 -18.40
N HIS A 9 -38.84 42.20 -18.21
CA HIS A 9 -37.88 41.61 -17.26
C HIS A 9 -36.57 41.20 -17.94
N VAL A 10 -35.47 41.87 -17.59
CA VAL A 10 -34.10 41.44 -17.92
C VAL A 10 -33.39 40.97 -16.64
N THR A 11 -32.43 40.06 -16.80
CA THR A 11 -31.81 39.23 -15.76
C THR A 11 -30.92 39.98 -14.76
N ALA A 12 -30.90 39.52 -13.50
CA ALA A 12 -29.87 39.88 -12.51
C ALA A 12 -29.27 38.62 -11.84
N THR A 13 -27.96 38.60 -11.62
CA THR A 13 -27.20 37.39 -11.24
C THR A 13 -27.01 37.22 -9.72
N GLY A 14 -27.22 36.00 -9.21
CA GLY A 14 -27.11 35.68 -7.78
C GLY A 14 -25.66 35.54 -7.29
N ARG A 15 -25.11 36.58 -6.66
CA ARG A 15 -23.79 36.52 -6.00
C ARG A 15 -23.78 35.58 -4.78
N ARG A 16 -22.79 34.67 -4.71
CA ARG A 16 -22.48 33.90 -3.49
C ARG A 16 -22.14 34.85 -2.32
N ARG A 17 -22.78 34.66 -1.16
CA ARG A 17 -22.53 35.45 0.07
C ARG A 17 -21.12 35.17 0.63
N ARG A 18 -20.33 36.23 0.87
CA ARG A 18 -19.05 36.15 1.61
C ARG A 18 -19.30 35.91 3.11
N ARG A 19 -18.34 35.29 3.81
CA ARG A 19 -18.32 35.29 5.29
C ARG A 19 -17.82 36.66 5.78
N ALA A 20 -18.41 37.15 6.86
CA ALA A 20 -17.92 38.32 7.59
C ALA A 20 -16.56 38.04 8.25
N ALA A 21 -15.61 38.96 8.14
CA ALA A 21 -14.36 38.91 8.90
C ALA A 21 -14.54 39.40 10.35
N GLU A 22 -15.49 40.32 10.57
CA GLU A 22 -15.83 40.86 11.89
C GLU A 22 -17.35 41.01 12.05
N ALA A 23 -17.85 40.79 13.28
CA ALA A 23 -19.25 40.98 13.66
C ALA A 23 -19.45 42.23 14.53
N CYS A 24 -20.50 43.00 14.26
CA CYS A 24 -20.90 44.19 15.04
C CYS A 24 -21.15 43.85 16.53
N THR A 25 -21.06 44.87 17.40
CA THR A 25 -21.13 44.71 18.87
C THR A 25 -22.42 44.02 19.32
N PHE A 26 -23.58 44.38 18.75
CA PHE A 26 -24.86 43.74 19.04
C PHE A 26 -24.86 42.24 18.71
N CYS A 27 -24.45 41.87 17.48
CA CYS A 27 -24.42 40.46 17.08
C CYS A 27 -23.39 39.67 17.89
N ARG A 28 -22.24 40.28 18.21
CA ARG A 28 -21.17 39.72 19.06
C ARG A 28 -21.69 39.42 20.47
N ARG A 29 -22.35 40.39 21.13
CA ARG A 29 -22.95 40.23 22.47
C ARG A 29 -24.09 39.22 22.49
N ARG A 30 -24.96 39.20 21.47
CA ARG A 30 -26.08 38.25 21.33
C ARG A 30 -25.67 36.86 20.82
N LYS A 31 -24.40 36.65 20.44
CA LYS A 31 -23.86 35.42 19.81
C LYS A 31 -24.62 34.98 18.54
N ILE A 32 -25.19 35.94 17.80
CA ILE A 32 -25.93 35.69 16.54
C ILE A 32 -25.10 36.05 15.29
N LYS A 33 -25.48 35.46 14.15
CA LYS A 33 -24.69 35.52 12.91
C LYS A 33 -24.86 36.87 12.21
N CYS A 34 -23.84 37.72 12.31
CA CYS A 34 -23.77 39.01 11.62
C CYS A 34 -23.56 38.82 10.10
N SER A 35 -24.19 39.65 9.27
CA SER A 35 -23.94 39.68 7.82
C SER A 35 -22.82 40.64 7.39
N ALA A 36 -22.31 41.46 8.32
CA ALA A 36 -21.32 42.53 8.11
C ALA A 36 -21.67 43.60 7.05
N GLU A 37 -22.94 43.68 6.63
CA GLU A 37 -23.43 44.79 5.82
C GLU A 37 -23.36 46.11 6.63
N LYS A 38 -22.97 47.20 5.96
CA LYS A 38 -22.91 48.56 6.51
C LYS A 38 -23.93 49.45 5.78
N PRO A 39 -24.59 50.42 6.46
CA PRO A 39 -24.40 50.79 7.87
C PRO A 39 -24.99 49.76 8.86
N THR A 40 -26.04 49.03 8.49
CA THR A 40 -26.78 48.14 9.40
C THR A 40 -26.85 46.71 8.85
N CYS A 41 -26.30 45.75 9.60
CA CYS A 41 -26.35 44.34 9.22
C CYS A 41 -27.77 43.77 9.35
N ALA A 42 -28.09 42.74 8.57
CA ALA A 42 -29.43 42.14 8.48
C ALA A 42 -30.03 41.79 9.86
N SER A 43 -29.27 41.14 10.74
CA SER A 43 -29.73 40.76 12.08
C SER A 43 -30.04 41.98 12.97
N CYS A 44 -29.23 43.05 12.91
CA CYS A 44 -29.54 44.30 13.60
C CYS A 44 -30.81 44.96 13.04
N LYS A 45 -31.00 44.93 11.72
CA LYS A 45 -32.21 45.46 11.05
C LYS A 45 -33.46 44.69 11.47
N THR A 46 -33.42 43.36 11.50
CA THR A 46 -34.53 42.51 11.98
C THR A 46 -34.84 42.71 13.46
N HIS A 47 -33.84 42.97 14.29
CA HIS A 47 -34.02 43.24 15.72
C HIS A 47 -34.24 44.74 16.07
N GLY A 48 -34.42 45.63 15.09
CA GLY A 48 -34.67 47.05 15.34
C GLY A 48 -33.57 47.78 16.11
N THR A 49 -32.31 47.33 16.00
CA THR A 49 -31.19 47.78 16.84
C THR A 49 -30.07 48.46 16.05
N ILE A 50 -29.42 49.43 16.70
CA ILE A 50 -28.32 50.19 16.11
C ILE A 50 -27.10 49.28 15.93
N CYS A 51 -26.56 49.23 14.70
CA CYS A 51 -25.46 48.34 14.33
C CYS A 51 -24.11 49.05 14.44
N GLN A 52 -23.49 49.00 15.62
CA GLN A 52 -22.18 49.61 15.86
C GLN A 52 -21.03 48.61 15.68
N TYR A 53 -19.92 49.08 15.11
CA TYR A 53 -18.63 48.41 15.10
C TYR A 53 -17.68 49.32 15.89
N GLU A 54 -17.09 48.82 16.97
CA GLU A 54 -16.11 49.58 17.76
C GLU A 54 -14.81 49.71 16.93
N PRO A 55 -14.29 50.93 16.66
CA PRO A 55 -12.93 51.07 16.18
C PRO A 55 -11.96 50.65 17.29
N ALA A 56 -10.78 50.15 16.93
CA ALA A 56 -9.72 49.86 17.90
C ALA A 56 -9.36 51.16 18.66
N SER A 57 -9.28 51.09 19.99
CA SER A 57 -9.09 52.26 20.85
C SER A 57 -7.69 52.86 20.73
N ILE A 58 -7.60 54.17 20.95
CA ILE A 58 -6.41 54.99 20.66
C ILE A 58 -5.54 55.22 21.92
N ASP A 59 -5.95 54.66 23.06
CA ASP A 59 -5.36 54.84 24.41
C ASP A 59 -3.98 54.18 24.62
N ALA A 60 -3.19 54.05 23.56
CA ALA A 60 -1.75 53.72 23.58
C ALA A 60 -0.86 54.95 23.30
N VAL A 61 -1.45 56.15 23.16
CA VAL A 61 -0.74 57.40 22.84
C VAL A 61 -1.22 58.52 23.78
N GLN A 62 -0.28 59.27 24.36
CA GLN A 62 -0.45 60.44 25.27
C GLN A 62 -0.37 60.23 26.81
N HIS A 63 0.62 59.46 27.28
CA HIS A 63 1.29 59.79 28.56
C HIS A 63 2.82 59.85 28.37
N ALA A 64 3.52 60.47 29.34
CA ALA A 64 4.99 60.63 29.39
C ALA A 64 5.65 61.54 28.32
N ALA A 65 5.05 62.70 28.02
CA ALA A 65 5.72 63.77 27.27
C ALA A 65 6.65 64.65 28.15
N SER A 66 7.75 64.09 28.69
CA SER A 66 8.70 64.81 29.56
C SER A 66 10.18 64.57 29.21
N ARG A 67 10.66 65.46 28.33
CA ARG A 67 12.04 65.73 27.83
C ARG A 67 13.14 65.82 28.94
N PRO A 68 14.45 65.65 28.61
CA PRO A 68 15.19 66.56 27.71
C PRO A 68 16.09 65.94 26.61
N ARG A 69 16.61 66.83 25.73
CA ARG A 69 17.40 66.57 24.50
C ARG A 69 18.87 66.97 24.64
N LYS A 70 19.76 66.32 23.86
CA LYS A 70 20.92 66.84 23.08
C LYS A 70 21.68 65.62 22.51
N THR A 71 22.30 65.57 21.31
CA THR A 71 22.37 66.44 20.10
C THR A 71 22.78 65.54 18.89
N PRO A 72 22.58 65.93 17.62
CA PRO A 72 22.70 65.01 16.46
C PRO A 72 24.06 65.05 15.74
N ARG A 73 24.46 63.95 15.08
CA ARG A 73 25.42 63.98 13.95
C ARG A 73 25.41 62.72 13.04
N THR A 74 25.35 62.97 11.73
CA THR A 74 25.85 62.16 10.58
C THR A 74 25.72 60.63 10.54
N GLU A 75 24.87 60.16 9.61
CA GLU A 75 25.07 59.08 8.62
C GLU A 75 26.00 57.88 8.93
N ARG A 76 25.40 56.67 8.93
CA ARG A 76 26.02 55.44 8.43
C ARG A 76 24.96 54.47 7.88
N ALA A 77 25.40 53.47 7.13
CA ALA A 77 24.54 52.54 6.38
C ALA A 77 23.67 51.64 7.27
N PRO A 78 22.52 51.14 6.78
CA PRO A 78 21.63 50.27 7.56
C PRO A 78 22.22 48.86 7.76
N GLU A 79 22.28 48.43 9.01
CA GLU A 79 22.48 47.02 9.39
C GLU A 79 21.18 46.21 9.13
N PRO A 80 21.27 44.88 8.92
CA PRO A 80 20.11 44.05 8.61
C PRO A 80 19.14 43.94 9.80
N ALA A 81 17.83 43.89 9.49
CA ALA A 81 16.78 43.82 10.50
C ALA A 81 16.80 42.48 11.28
N GLN A 82 16.55 42.56 12.59
CA GLN A 82 16.44 41.39 13.45
C GLN A 82 15.17 40.58 13.14
N GLU A 83 15.33 39.27 12.92
CA GLU A 83 14.20 38.37 12.70
C GLU A 83 13.35 38.18 13.98
N THR A 84 12.05 37.95 13.79
CA THR A 84 11.14 37.67 14.91
C THR A 84 11.09 36.17 15.19
N ALA A 85 11.20 35.78 16.47
CA ALA A 85 11.35 34.39 16.85
C ALA A 85 10.14 33.51 16.45
N PRO A 86 10.37 32.26 15.99
CA PRO A 86 9.30 31.40 15.49
C PRO A 86 8.38 30.89 16.60
N ARG A 87 7.09 30.75 16.28
CA ARG A 87 6.06 30.19 17.16
C ARG A 87 6.02 28.66 17.01
N ASP A 88 6.77 27.93 17.84
CA ASP A 88 6.89 26.48 17.71
C ASP A 88 5.54 25.75 17.92
N VAL A 89 5.31 24.72 17.10
CA VAL A 89 4.10 23.88 17.07
C VAL A 89 4.29 22.53 17.79
N SER A 90 5.50 22.27 18.29
CA SER A 90 5.94 20.96 18.79
C SER A 90 6.91 21.09 19.97
N ARG A 91 7.25 19.97 20.62
CA ARG A 91 8.33 19.90 21.60
C ARG A 91 9.00 18.53 21.57
N ILE A 92 10.33 18.53 21.63
CA ILE A 92 11.14 17.32 21.83
C ILE A 92 11.50 17.28 23.32
N VAL A 93 11.16 16.16 23.98
CA VAL A 93 11.43 15.92 25.39
C VAL A 93 12.63 15.00 25.49
N VAL A 94 13.72 15.47 26.11
CA VAL A 94 14.89 14.63 26.41
C VAL A 94 14.77 14.16 27.86
N ALA A 95 14.52 12.86 28.03
CA ALA A 95 14.43 12.23 29.34
C ALA A 95 15.81 12.17 30.04
N SER A 96 15.82 11.95 31.36
CA SER A 96 17.04 11.98 32.20
C SER A 96 18.09 10.91 31.85
N ASN A 97 17.68 9.85 31.14
CA ASN A 97 18.53 8.81 30.56
C ASN A 97 19.17 9.21 29.20
N GLY A 98 18.83 10.37 28.64
CA GLY A 98 19.28 10.86 27.34
C GLY A 98 18.44 10.45 26.13
N SER A 99 17.32 9.73 26.28
CA SER A 99 16.43 9.43 25.15
C SER A 99 15.54 10.64 24.81
N SER A 100 15.59 11.09 23.55
CA SER A 100 14.72 12.15 23.01
C SER A 100 13.43 11.57 22.43
N SER A 101 12.26 11.99 22.90
CA SER A 101 10.94 11.67 22.33
C SER A 101 10.22 12.93 21.83
N TYR A 102 9.54 12.85 20.69
CA TYR A 102 8.80 13.95 20.07
C TYR A 102 7.31 13.95 20.42
N HIS A 103 6.81 15.08 20.91
CA HIS A 103 5.39 15.26 21.25
C HIS A 103 4.85 16.59 20.70
N GLY A 104 3.84 16.50 19.83
CA GLY A 104 3.11 17.68 19.33
C GLY A 104 2.05 18.18 20.32
N ARG A 105 1.55 19.41 20.10
CA ARG A 105 0.55 20.14 20.92
C ARG A 105 -0.74 19.38 21.31
N THR A 106 -1.06 18.27 20.64
CA THR A 106 -2.23 17.43 20.96
C THR A 106 -1.93 16.27 21.92
N SER A 107 -0.68 16.10 22.34
CA SER A 107 -0.26 15.05 23.28
C SER A 107 -0.47 15.49 24.72
N THR A 108 -0.89 14.58 25.60
CA THR A 108 -0.87 14.81 27.07
C THR A 108 0.56 14.88 27.64
N LEU A 109 1.57 14.58 26.83
CA LEU A 109 3.00 14.75 27.14
C LEU A 109 3.55 16.10 26.64
N PHE A 110 2.69 16.98 26.11
CA PHE A 110 3.06 18.35 25.73
C PHE A 110 2.80 19.30 26.90
N ASP A 111 3.86 19.83 27.50
CA ASP A 111 3.83 20.77 28.62
C ASP A 111 4.03 22.23 28.11
N GLU A 112 3.01 23.07 28.31
CA GLU A 112 3.02 24.50 27.96
C GLU A 112 3.79 25.37 28.97
N ALA A 113 3.92 24.95 30.23
CA ALA A 113 4.42 25.80 31.33
C ALA A 113 5.93 26.08 31.29
N SER A 114 6.65 25.44 30.37
CA SER A 114 8.11 25.59 30.23
C SER A 114 8.58 26.92 29.60
N HIS A 115 7.70 27.69 28.95
CA HIS A 115 8.08 28.92 28.25
C HIS A 115 8.60 30.04 29.17
N ASP A 116 8.22 30.05 30.45
CA ASP A 116 8.62 31.08 31.41
C ASP A 116 10.03 30.91 32.00
N ARG A 117 10.75 29.82 31.66
CA ARG A 117 12.18 29.71 31.99
C ARG A 117 13.02 30.55 31.03
N VAL A 118 13.12 31.84 31.35
CA VAL A 118 14.00 32.83 30.70
C VAL A 118 15.38 32.21 30.45
N ALA A 119 15.80 32.21 29.17
CA ALA A 119 16.99 31.51 28.70
C ALA A 119 18.29 32.14 29.27
N THR A 120 18.67 31.70 30.46
CA THR A 120 19.92 32.12 31.12
C THR A 120 21.10 31.46 30.40
N GLU A 121 22.03 32.28 29.90
CA GLU A 121 23.27 31.85 29.25
C GLU A 121 23.13 30.95 28.00
N ALA A 122 22.53 31.54 26.96
CA ALA A 122 22.92 31.19 25.59
C ALA A 122 24.38 31.60 25.34
N ARG A 123 25.34 30.66 25.54
CA ARG A 123 26.68 30.77 24.94
C ARG A 123 26.54 31.16 23.45
N PRO A 124 27.36 32.08 22.92
CA PRO A 124 27.22 32.54 21.55
C PRO A 124 27.32 31.36 20.58
N HIS A 125 26.43 31.33 19.59
CA HIS A 125 26.50 30.35 18.50
C HIS A 125 27.78 30.64 17.71
N MET A 126 28.64 29.63 17.51
CA MET A 126 29.78 29.80 16.61
C MET A 126 29.27 30.07 15.19
N PRO A 127 29.92 30.96 14.41
CA PRO A 127 29.55 31.19 13.01
C PRO A 127 29.61 29.88 12.22
N ASP A 128 28.69 29.70 11.27
CA ASP A 128 28.58 28.46 10.49
C ASP A 128 29.88 28.00 9.84
N GLU A 129 30.67 28.96 9.36
CA GLU A 129 31.98 28.73 8.76
C GLU A 129 32.99 28.08 9.74
N TRP A 130 32.93 28.43 11.03
CA TRP A 130 33.76 27.79 12.06
C TRP A 130 33.28 26.38 12.39
N ILE A 131 31.97 26.13 12.31
CA ILE A 131 31.38 24.80 12.49
C ILE A 131 31.80 23.91 11.31
N GLU A 132 31.69 24.40 10.06
CA GLU A 132 32.12 23.68 8.86
C GLU A 132 33.62 23.37 8.89
N ARG A 133 34.48 24.38 9.10
CA ARG A 133 35.94 24.17 9.23
C ARG A 133 36.29 23.17 10.33
N GLY A 134 35.55 23.17 11.45
CA GLY A 134 35.74 22.22 12.55
C GLY A 134 35.35 20.79 12.19
N LEU A 135 34.18 20.60 11.56
CA LEU A 135 33.70 19.29 11.13
C LEU A 135 34.59 18.69 10.03
N VAL A 136 34.98 19.49 9.02
CA VAL A 136 35.88 19.05 7.94
C VAL A 136 37.25 18.64 8.47
N ALA A 137 37.80 19.38 9.46
CA ALA A 137 39.07 19.04 10.09
C ALA A 137 38.99 17.73 10.91
N GLU A 138 37.88 17.51 11.63
CA GLU A 138 37.64 16.26 12.36
C GLU A 138 37.41 15.08 11.38
N ALA A 139 36.66 15.28 10.30
CA ALA A 139 36.45 14.29 9.26
C ALA A 139 37.78 13.85 8.61
N ALA A 140 38.63 14.81 8.24
CA ALA A 140 39.98 14.54 7.74
C ALA A 140 40.84 13.75 8.74
N ARG A 141 40.77 14.10 10.04
CA ARG A 141 41.49 13.40 11.11
C ARG A 141 41.00 11.97 11.29
N GLN A 142 39.69 11.73 11.30
CA GLN A 142 39.13 10.39 11.41
C GLN A 142 39.44 9.53 10.17
N ARG A 143 39.40 10.12 8.97
CA ARG A 143 39.76 9.44 7.72
C ARG A 143 41.20 8.90 7.74
N GLN A 144 42.14 9.67 8.28
CA GLN A 144 43.52 9.20 8.51
C GLN A 144 43.57 8.07 9.56
N LEU A 145 42.80 8.20 10.64
CA LEU A 145 42.74 7.21 11.71
C LEU A 145 42.09 5.88 11.31
N GLU A 146 41.28 5.81 10.24
CA GLU A 146 40.76 4.53 9.70
C GLU A 146 41.87 3.50 9.49
N THR A 147 42.94 3.91 8.79
CA THR A 147 44.08 3.04 8.45
C THR A 147 44.90 2.69 9.70
N VAL A 148 45.01 3.62 10.64
CA VAL A 148 45.71 3.40 11.92
C VAL A 148 44.94 2.39 12.77
N ASN A 149 43.63 2.58 12.95
CA ASN A 149 42.77 1.72 13.76
C ASN A 149 42.66 0.31 13.17
N PHE A 150 42.60 0.17 11.83
CA PHE A 150 42.66 -1.12 11.16
C PHE A 150 43.98 -1.85 11.44
N ARG A 151 45.14 -1.19 11.21
CA ARG A 151 46.47 -1.78 11.46
C ARG A 151 46.74 -2.13 12.93
N HIS A 152 46.07 -1.47 13.88
CA HIS A 152 46.15 -1.77 15.31
C HIS A 152 45.05 -2.74 15.79
N GLY A 153 44.27 -3.36 14.88
CA GLY A 153 43.25 -4.35 15.24
C GLY A 153 42.09 -3.82 16.07
N LYS A 154 41.79 -2.51 16.02
CA LYS A 154 40.79 -1.86 16.90
C LYS A 154 39.35 -1.93 16.40
N LEU A 155 39.12 -2.29 15.14
CA LEU A 155 37.79 -2.27 14.52
C LEU A 155 37.04 -3.57 14.81
N GLU A 156 35.80 -3.49 15.31
CA GLU A 156 35.00 -4.68 15.61
C GLU A 156 34.25 -5.22 14.37
N PHE A 157 34.68 -6.36 13.84
CA PHE A 157 34.12 -6.98 12.62
C PHE A 157 32.96 -7.98 12.85
N ASP A 158 32.38 -8.07 14.06
CA ASP A 158 31.32 -9.02 14.47
C ASP A 158 31.53 -10.49 14.02
N GLY A 159 32.78 -10.96 14.04
CA GLY A 159 33.17 -12.33 13.65
C GLY A 159 33.53 -12.52 12.18
N VAL A 160 33.49 -11.46 11.36
CA VAL A 160 34.04 -11.47 10.00
C VAL A 160 35.56 -11.30 10.05
N GLU A 161 36.26 -11.95 9.11
CA GLU A 161 37.70 -11.77 8.90
C GLU A 161 38.00 -10.28 8.55
N PRO A 162 38.99 -9.63 9.18
CA PRO A 162 39.26 -8.20 9.02
C PRO A 162 39.45 -7.68 7.58
N GLU A 163 40.19 -8.37 6.72
CA GLU A 163 40.38 -7.93 5.32
C GLU A 163 39.07 -8.00 4.52
N LEU A 164 38.31 -9.09 4.64
CA LEU A 164 36.97 -9.22 4.05
C LEU A 164 36.01 -8.15 4.59
N GLY A 165 36.02 -7.92 5.91
CA GLY A 165 35.19 -6.91 6.55
C GLY A 165 35.53 -5.50 6.06
N MET A 166 36.81 -5.17 5.91
CA MET A 166 37.28 -3.89 5.39
C MET A 166 37.02 -3.74 3.88
N HIS A 167 37.12 -4.83 3.12
CA HIS A 167 36.73 -4.90 1.70
C HIS A 167 35.23 -4.61 1.51
N LEU A 168 34.36 -5.20 2.33
CA LEU A 168 32.92 -4.91 2.31
C LEU A 168 32.60 -3.46 2.72
N LEU A 169 33.31 -2.90 3.70
CA LEU A 169 33.21 -1.47 4.03
C LEU A 169 33.63 -0.58 2.85
N SER A 170 34.76 -0.88 2.19
CA SER A 170 35.26 -0.09 1.05
C SER A 170 34.27 -0.06 -0.13
N LEU A 171 33.63 -1.20 -0.41
CA LEU A 171 32.57 -1.29 -1.43
C LEU A 171 31.36 -0.43 -1.09
N HIS A 172 30.93 -0.39 0.18
CA HIS A 172 29.83 0.48 0.63
C HIS A 172 30.19 1.97 0.53
N TRP A 173 31.38 2.36 1.01
CA TRP A 173 31.86 3.74 0.94
C TRP A 173 31.94 4.24 -0.51
N ASN A 174 32.43 3.41 -1.43
CA ASN A 174 32.58 3.77 -2.85
C ASN A 174 31.26 3.93 -3.62
N ARG A 175 30.10 3.52 -3.06
CA ARG A 175 28.86 3.31 -3.84
C ARG A 175 27.56 3.62 -3.09
N GLN A 176 27.15 2.75 -2.16
CA GLN A 176 25.87 2.84 -1.46
C GLN A 176 25.81 4.10 -0.59
N HIS A 177 26.95 4.46 0.00
CA HIS A 177 27.11 5.68 0.79
C HIS A 177 26.81 6.94 -0.05
N HIS A 178 27.57 7.22 -1.12
CA HIS A 178 27.36 8.41 -1.96
C HIS A 178 25.95 8.49 -2.61
N SER A 179 25.25 7.36 -2.73
CA SER A 179 23.88 7.31 -3.28
C SER A 179 22.82 7.96 -2.37
N PHE A 180 23.02 7.99 -1.04
CA PHE A 180 21.99 8.41 -0.08
C PHE A 180 22.51 9.10 1.20
N LEU A 181 23.83 9.16 1.43
CA LEU A 181 24.51 9.65 2.65
C LEU A 181 23.86 9.22 3.99
N THR A 182 23.24 8.05 4.02
CA THR A 182 22.51 7.52 5.19
C THR A 182 23.40 7.37 6.42
N THR A 183 24.65 6.96 6.20
CA THR A 183 25.69 6.79 7.22
C THR A 183 26.72 7.90 7.11
N TYR A 184 27.09 8.52 8.23
CA TYR A 184 28.19 9.49 8.31
C TYR A 184 29.50 8.76 8.63
N ARG A 185 30.39 8.69 7.66
CA ARG A 185 31.59 7.83 7.70
C ARG A 185 32.56 8.18 8.83
N PRO A 186 32.90 9.46 9.11
CA PRO A 186 33.86 9.79 10.18
C PRO A 186 33.43 9.26 11.55
N ALA A 187 32.17 9.49 11.94
CA ALA A 187 31.65 9.01 13.22
C ALA A 187 31.50 7.48 13.22
N PHE A 188 31.02 6.86 12.14
CA PHE A 188 30.88 5.39 12.08
C PHE A 188 32.23 4.67 12.26
N MET A 189 33.28 5.08 11.52
CA MET A 189 34.59 4.44 11.57
C MET A 189 35.36 4.74 12.86
N ARG A 190 35.13 5.92 13.47
CA ARG A 190 35.59 6.25 14.82
C ARG A 190 34.93 5.35 15.85
N ASP A 191 33.60 5.29 15.83
CA ASP A 191 32.81 4.62 16.86
C ASP A 191 32.95 3.09 16.79
N MET A 192 33.22 2.53 15.60
CA MET A 192 33.65 1.14 15.39
C MET A 192 34.99 0.80 16.08
N ALA A 193 35.83 1.80 16.35
CA ALA A 193 37.14 1.66 16.99
C ALA A 193 37.15 1.96 18.51
N CYS A 194 36.06 2.53 19.05
CA CYS A 194 36.00 2.96 20.46
C CYS A 194 34.68 2.65 21.20
N GLY A 195 33.68 2.06 20.54
CA GLY A 195 32.37 1.74 21.14
C GLY A 195 31.44 2.94 21.25
N GLY A 196 31.45 3.83 20.26
CA GLY A 196 30.64 5.05 20.25
C GLY A 196 29.19 4.87 19.73
N PRO A 197 28.32 5.89 19.90
CA PRO A 197 26.87 5.78 19.64
C PRO A 197 26.46 5.68 18.16
N TYR A 198 27.36 5.96 17.20
CA TYR A 198 27.09 5.91 15.77
C TYR A 198 27.59 4.62 15.09
N PHE A 199 28.00 3.62 15.88
CA PHE A 199 28.29 2.25 15.43
C PHE A 199 27.32 1.25 16.09
N SER A 200 26.92 0.21 15.35
CA SER A 200 26.31 -0.98 15.93
C SER A 200 26.47 -2.20 15.01
N LYS A 201 26.48 -3.40 15.60
CA LYS A 201 26.54 -4.68 14.87
C LYS A 201 25.39 -4.86 13.88
N LEU A 202 24.21 -4.32 14.20
CA LEU A 202 23.03 -4.30 13.33
C LEU A 202 23.29 -3.45 12.06
N LEU A 203 23.87 -2.26 12.23
CA LEU A 203 24.26 -1.40 11.11
C LEU A 203 25.41 -1.99 10.28
N LEU A 204 26.43 -2.55 10.94
CA LEU A 204 27.55 -3.20 10.28
C LEU A 204 27.10 -4.36 9.38
N ASN A 205 26.26 -5.26 9.89
CA ASN A 205 25.74 -6.38 9.10
C ASN A 205 24.76 -5.93 7.99
N ALA A 206 24.01 -4.84 8.19
CA ALA A 206 23.22 -4.24 7.12
C ALA A 206 24.09 -3.70 5.98
N ILE A 207 25.20 -3.03 6.31
CA ILE A 207 26.21 -2.57 5.35
C ILE A 207 26.84 -3.76 4.62
N TYR A 208 27.27 -4.81 5.33
CA TYR A 208 27.82 -6.02 4.72
C TYR A 208 26.86 -6.72 3.77
N PHE A 209 25.58 -6.85 4.14
CA PHE A 209 24.55 -7.38 3.24
C PHE A 209 24.42 -6.55 1.97
N GLY A 210 24.31 -5.22 2.10
CA GLY A 210 24.21 -4.31 0.97
C GLY A 210 25.43 -4.31 0.05
N ALA A 211 26.64 -4.44 0.61
CA ALA A 211 27.91 -4.46 -0.11
C ALA A 211 28.21 -5.79 -0.81
N SER A 212 27.85 -6.93 -0.19
CA SER A 212 28.26 -8.28 -0.65
C SER A 212 27.91 -8.57 -2.10
N LYS A 213 26.76 -8.09 -2.59
CA LYS A 213 26.30 -8.22 -3.98
C LYS A 213 27.29 -7.68 -5.03
N PHE A 214 28.17 -6.76 -4.65
CA PHE A 214 29.15 -6.13 -5.54
C PHE A 214 30.58 -6.69 -5.36
N SER A 215 30.77 -7.62 -4.42
CA SER A 215 32.05 -8.28 -4.19
C SER A 215 32.36 -9.32 -5.29
N PRO A 216 33.59 -9.32 -5.86
CA PRO A 216 34.06 -10.42 -6.70
C PRO A 216 34.43 -11.67 -5.89
N ARG A 217 34.70 -11.53 -4.58
CA ARG A 217 35.11 -12.66 -3.72
C ARG A 217 33.98 -13.69 -3.61
N ARG A 218 34.28 -14.98 -3.83
CA ARG A 218 33.29 -16.08 -3.77
C ARG A 218 32.81 -16.35 -2.33
N GLU A 219 33.65 -16.11 -1.33
CA GLU A 219 33.41 -16.38 0.10
C GLU A 219 32.19 -15.67 0.71
N VAL A 220 31.70 -14.57 0.11
CA VAL A 220 30.50 -13.87 0.63
C VAL A 220 29.18 -14.49 0.19
N ARG A 221 29.22 -15.56 -0.61
CA ARG A 221 28.05 -16.17 -1.27
C ARG A 221 27.76 -17.54 -0.67
N ARG A 222 26.48 -17.84 -0.39
CA ARG A 222 26.07 -19.17 0.07
C ARG A 222 26.22 -20.26 -1.01
N VAL A 223 26.23 -19.86 -2.28
CA VAL A 223 26.51 -20.70 -3.45
C VAL A 223 27.51 -19.91 -4.30
N ALA A 224 28.71 -20.45 -4.50
CA ALA A 224 29.87 -19.69 -4.99
C ALA A 224 29.62 -18.97 -6.33
N ASP A 225 28.90 -19.61 -7.25
CA ASP A 225 28.63 -19.09 -8.59
C ASP A 225 27.32 -18.30 -8.69
N ASP A 226 26.48 -18.29 -7.65
CA ASP A 226 25.24 -17.52 -7.61
C ASP A 226 25.37 -16.24 -6.76
N VAL A 227 25.58 -15.11 -7.46
CA VAL A 227 25.68 -13.77 -6.86
C VAL A 227 24.42 -13.35 -6.08
N ARG A 228 23.24 -13.93 -6.34
CA ARG A 228 22.00 -13.65 -5.59
C ARG A 228 22.09 -14.15 -4.13
N THR A 229 22.99 -15.09 -3.85
CA THR A 229 23.24 -15.61 -2.50
C THR A 229 24.27 -14.81 -1.71
N ALA A 230 24.81 -13.72 -2.27
CA ALA A 230 25.77 -12.85 -1.62
C ALA A 230 25.18 -12.19 -0.36
N GLY A 231 25.95 -12.21 0.73
CA GLY A 231 25.59 -11.57 2.00
C GLY A 231 24.47 -12.24 2.79
N TRP A 232 24.05 -13.46 2.41
CA TRP A 232 22.95 -14.18 3.06
C TRP A 232 23.16 -14.33 4.58
N GLN A 233 24.40 -14.60 5.03
CA GLN A 233 24.74 -14.70 6.45
C GLN A 233 24.54 -13.38 7.20
N PHE A 234 24.97 -12.25 6.62
CA PHE A 234 24.79 -10.92 7.21
C PHE A 234 23.29 -10.54 7.27
N ARG A 235 22.50 -10.98 6.29
CA ARG A 235 21.04 -10.84 6.32
C ARG A 235 20.39 -11.63 7.47
N GLN A 236 20.85 -12.84 7.78
CA GLN A 236 20.36 -13.58 8.95
C GLN A 236 20.80 -12.89 10.25
N ARG A 237 22.06 -12.44 10.32
CA ARG A 237 22.60 -11.70 11.46
C ARG A 237 21.83 -10.40 11.75
N VAL A 238 21.41 -9.67 10.72
CA VAL A 238 20.47 -8.54 10.86
C VAL A 238 19.14 -8.98 11.45
N ARG A 239 18.56 -10.12 11.03
CA ARG A 239 17.28 -10.62 11.55
C ARG A 239 17.36 -11.05 13.02
N GLU A 240 18.49 -11.61 13.45
CA GLU A 240 18.78 -11.92 14.86
C GLU A 240 18.82 -10.64 15.70
N LEU A 241 19.64 -9.67 15.29
CA LEU A 241 19.92 -8.46 16.05
C LEU A 241 18.74 -7.47 16.05
N LEU A 242 17.91 -7.47 14.99
CA LEU A 242 16.80 -6.53 14.87
C LEU A 242 15.74 -6.70 15.96
N GLY A 243 15.55 -7.91 16.51
CA GLY A 243 14.49 -8.19 17.49
C GLY A 243 14.52 -7.24 18.69
N GLY A 244 15.62 -7.22 19.44
CA GLY A 244 15.80 -6.32 20.59
C GLY A 244 16.09 -4.86 20.21
N ALA A 245 16.41 -4.57 18.94
CA ALA A 245 16.62 -3.21 18.44
C ALA A 245 15.32 -2.48 18.10
N LEU A 246 14.17 -3.15 18.18
CA LEU A 246 12.84 -2.54 17.95
C LEU A 246 12.20 -1.97 19.23
N ASP A 247 12.71 -2.32 20.42
CA ASP A 247 12.18 -1.83 21.70
C ASP A 247 12.53 -0.36 21.99
N LYS A 248 13.48 0.22 21.23
CA LYS A 248 13.98 1.59 21.39
C LYS A 248 14.42 2.18 20.05
N SER A 249 13.98 3.39 19.74
CA SER A 249 14.46 4.15 18.57
C SER A 249 15.91 4.56 18.75
N GLU A 250 16.79 4.19 17.80
CA GLU A 250 18.20 4.60 17.77
C GLU A 250 18.65 4.94 16.33
N ILE A 251 19.61 5.85 16.20
CA ILE A 251 20.09 6.33 14.89
C ILE A 251 20.72 5.19 14.08
N THR A 252 21.51 4.31 14.71
CA THR A 252 22.12 3.18 14.00
C THR A 252 21.08 2.15 13.54
N THR A 253 19.98 1.95 14.30
CA THR A 253 18.82 1.13 13.89
C THR A 253 18.09 1.76 12.70
N ILE A 254 17.85 3.08 12.71
CA ILE A 254 17.28 3.81 11.56
C ILE A 254 18.16 3.62 10.32
N GLN A 255 19.47 3.83 10.45
CA GLN A 255 20.44 3.67 9.36
C GLN A 255 20.47 2.22 8.84
N ALA A 256 20.46 1.23 9.72
CA ALA A 256 20.44 -0.18 9.35
C ALA A 256 19.16 -0.53 8.58
N LEU A 257 18.00 -0.09 9.08
CA LEU A 257 16.71 -0.27 8.40
C LEU A 257 16.68 0.38 7.02
N LEU A 258 17.26 1.57 6.83
CA LEU A 258 17.35 2.25 5.53
C LEU A 258 18.33 1.54 4.56
N VAL A 259 19.46 1.05 5.03
CA VAL A 259 20.40 0.26 4.22
C VAL A 259 19.78 -1.08 3.80
N MET A 260 19.10 -1.77 4.72
CA MET A 260 18.33 -2.99 4.43
C MET A 260 17.18 -2.73 3.45
N THR A 261 16.47 -1.63 3.62
CA THR A 261 15.38 -1.15 2.76
C THR A 261 15.85 -1.03 1.31
N ASN A 262 16.97 -0.36 1.06
CA ASN A 262 17.52 -0.20 -0.28
C ASN A 262 18.08 -1.51 -0.86
N SER A 263 18.71 -2.34 -0.02
CA SER A 263 19.33 -3.60 -0.43
C SER A 263 18.30 -4.67 -0.81
N LEU A 264 17.27 -4.87 0.01
CA LEU A 264 16.15 -5.78 -0.29
C LEU A 264 15.34 -5.31 -1.50
N PHE A 265 15.16 -4.00 -1.65
CA PHE A 265 14.49 -3.42 -2.82
C PHE A 265 15.25 -3.72 -4.14
N ALA A 266 16.58 -3.60 -4.13
CA ALA A 266 17.43 -3.91 -5.28
C ALA A 266 17.57 -5.41 -5.60
N LEU A 267 17.10 -6.30 -4.72
CA LEU A 267 16.94 -7.74 -4.99
C LEU A 267 15.55 -8.07 -5.56
N GLY A 268 14.55 -7.22 -5.33
CA GLY A 268 13.24 -7.26 -6.00
C GLY A 268 12.24 -8.32 -5.52
N ASP A 269 12.72 -9.29 -4.74
CA ASP A 269 11.99 -10.44 -4.18
C ASP A 269 11.06 -10.02 -3.02
N GLU A 270 11.61 -9.43 -1.95
CA GLU A 270 10.88 -9.13 -0.72
C GLU A 270 10.38 -7.68 -0.62
N ARG A 271 9.60 -7.25 -1.62
CA ARG A 271 9.06 -5.87 -1.72
C ARG A 271 8.30 -5.40 -0.47
N SER A 272 7.61 -6.32 0.21
CA SER A 272 6.90 -6.03 1.46
C SER A 272 7.83 -5.78 2.65
N ALA A 273 8.94 -6.53 2.76
CA ALA A 273 9.90 -6.36 3.85
C ALA A 273 10.64 -5.02 3.74
N ALA A 274 11.10 -4.67 2.52
CA ALA A 274 11.76 -3.40 2.26
C ALA A 274 10.89 -2.19 2.68
N TRP A 275 9.59 -2.23 2.33
CA TRP A 275 8.63 -1.18 2.71
C TRP A 275 8.34 -1.13 4.22
N LEU A 276 8.28 -2.28 4.90
CA LEU A 276 8.06 -2.32 6.34
C LEU A 276 9.27 -1.77 7.11
N TYR A 277 10.49 -2.09 6.68
CA TYR A 277 11.72 -1.52 7.26
C TYR A 277 11.83 -0.01 7.05
N ALA A 278 11.50 0.49 5.85
CA ALA A 278 11.35 1.93 5.58
C ALA A 278 10.35 2.58 6.56
N GLY A 279 9.16 2.00 6.67
CA GLY A 279 8.10 2.48 7.57
C GLY A 279 8.49 2.46 9.06
N LEU A 280 9.33 1.53 9.51
CA LEU A 280 9.87 1.51 10.87
C LEU A 280 10.89 2.64 11.06
N ALA A 281 11.84 2.80 10.14
CA ALA A 281 12.82 3.89 10.16
C ALA A 281 12.15 5.28 10.21
N PHE A 282 11.11 5.51 9.39
CA PHE A 282 10.37 6.78 9.38
C PHE A 282 9.68 7.07 10.71
N ARG A 283 9.15 6.04 11.40
CA ARG A 283 8.54 6.18 12.73
C ARG A 283 9.58 6.49 13.80
N MET A 284 10.73 5.83 13.78
CA MET A 284 11.85 6.12 14.68
C MET A 284 12.46 7.52 14.46
N ILE A 285 12.45 8.03 13.23
CA ILE A 285 12.81 9.43 12.91
C ILE A 285 11.81 10.44 13.48
N VAL A 286 10.51 10.10 13.47
CA VAL A 286 9.49 10.91 14.15
C VAL A 286 9.71 10.88 15.67
N ASP A 287 9.82 9.69 16.25
CA ASP A 287 10.02 9.47 17.69
C ASP A 287 11.25 10.23 18.23
N LEU A 288 12.42 10.09 17.61
CA LEU A 288 13.64 10.81 18.00
C LEU A 288 13.63 12.33 17.70
N GLY A 289 12.54 12.88 17.16
CA GLY A 289 12.43 14.29 16.80
C GLY A 289 13.34 14.71 15.64
N ILE A 290 13.89 13.77 14.88
CA ILE A 290 14.89 14.02 13.81
C ILE A 290 14.30 14.80 12.63
N HIS A 291 12.97 14.88 12.54
CA HIS A 291 12.22 15.62 11.54
C HIS A 291 12.06 17.13 11.83
N VAL A 292 12.63 17.65 12.92
CA VAL A 292 12.57 19.07 13.32
C VAL A 292 13.94 19.52 13.89
N ASP A 293 14.62 20.44 13.21
CA ASP A 293 15.94 21.02 13.60
C ASP A 293 15.76 22.38 14.30
N THR A 294 14.95 22.45 15.36
CA THR A 294 14.77 23.69 16.15
C THR A 294 16.01 23.91 17.04
N PRO A 295 16.67 25.08 17.02
CA PRO A 295 17.81 25.38 17.90
C PRO A 295 17.44 25.53 19.40
N ALA A 296 16.15 25.46 19.74
CA ALA A 296 15.60 25.69 21.09
C ALA A 296 15.66 24.46 22.02
N PHE A 297 16.69 23.61 21.91
CA PHE A 297 16.99 22.53 22.86
C PHE A 297 17.51 23.10 24.21
N ALA A 298 16.64 23.82 24.92
CA ALA A 298 16.93 24.50 26.18
C ALA A 298 16.80 23.60 27.42
N GLY A 299 16.38 22.35 27.26
CA GLY A 299 16.25 21.36 28.35
C GLY A 299 17.01 20.07 28.06
N SER A 300 17.88 19.67 28.99
CA SER A 300 18.60 18.39 29.01
C SER A 300 19.50 18.07 27.81
N ARG A 301 20.79 18.43 27.94
CA ARG A 301 21.92 18.11 27.03
C ARG A 301 21.75 18.64 25.59
N ARG A 302 22.38 19.80 25.30
CA ARG A 302 22.50 20.34 23.94
C ARG A 302 23.18 19.30 23.03
N LEU A 303 22.63 19.09 21.84
CA LEU A 303 23.24 18.29 20.77
C LEU A 303 24.56 18.91 20.31
N SER A 304 25.54 18.08 19.94
CA SER A 304 26.76 18.54 19.27
C SER A 304 26.49 18.92 17.81
N ASP A 305 27.37 19.69 17.18
CA ASP A 305 27.23 20.01 15.76
C ASP A 305 27.46 18.77 14.85
N GLU A 306 28.23 17.78 15.30
CA GLU A 306 28.29 16.45 14.67
C GLU A 306 26.94 15.72 14.78
N ASP A 307 26.30 15.75 15.95
CA ASP A 307 24.98 15.12 16.15
C ASP A 307 23.94 15.74 15.20
N ARG A 308 24.01 17.06 14.99
CA ARG A 308 23.12 17.81 14.09
C ARG A 308 23.38 17.44 12.63
N GLU A 309 24.65 17.38 12.21
CA GLU A 309 25.04 16.95 10.87
C GLU A 309 24.52 15.52 10.57
N ILE A 310 24.74 14.58 11.49
CA ILE A 310 24.26 13.20 11.37
C ILE A 310 22.73 13.15 11.31
N ARG A 311 22.03 13.87 12.20
CA ARG A 311 20.56 13.91 12.22
C ARG A 311 20.00 14.47 10.89
N ARG A 312 20.59 15.53 10.34
CA ARG A 312 20.19 16.08 9.02
C ARG A 312 20.41 15.09 7.88
N ARG A 313 21.59 14.45 7.81
CA ARG A 313 21.89 13.44 6.78
C ARG A 313 20.91 12.27 6.86
N VAL A 314 20.65 11.74 8.06
CA VAL A 314 19.71 10.63 8.29
C VAL A 314 18.25 11.01 7.94
N PHE A 315 17.79 12.20 8.31
CA PHE A 315 16.47 12.71 7.91
C PHE A 315 16.33 12.76 6.39
N TRP A 316 17.26 13.43 5.71
CA TRP A 316 17.18 13.65 4.28
C TRP A 316 17.37 12.35 3.49
N ALA A 317 18.20 11.42 3.98
CA ALA A 317 18.35 10.09 3.42
C ALA A 317 17.03 9.31 3.46
N ALA A 318 16.34 9.34 4.60
CA ALA A 318 15.02 8.71 4.75
C ALA A 318 13.96 9.36 3.86
N PHE A 319 13.96 10.69 3.74
CA PHE A 319 13.05 11.42 2.87
C PHE A 319 13.25 11.04 1.39
N VAL A 320 14.50 10.99 0.92
CA VAL A 320 14.85 10.54 -0.45
C VAL A 320 14.42 9.09 -0.68
N VAL A 321 14.70 8.19 0.27
CA VAL A 321 14.30 6.77 0.20
C VAL A 321 12.78 6.59 0.14
N ASP A 322 12.01 7.34 0.94
CA ASP A 322 10.53 7.34 0.88
C ASP A 322 10.02 7.69 -0.52
N LYS A 323 10.53 8.76 -1.14
CA LYS A 323 10.07 9.20 -2.47
C LYS A 323 10.47 8.23 -3.58
N ILE A 324 11.71 7.73 -3.56
CA ILE A 324 12.19 6.77 -4.57
C ILE A 324 11.47 5.41 -4.43
N GLN A 325 11.23 4.91 -3.22
CA GLN A 325 10.45 3.68 -3.04
C GLN A 325 8.98 3.85 -3.43
N SER A 326 8.37 4.99 -3.08
CA SER A 326 6.99 5.32 -3.43
C SER A 326 6.78 5.35 -4.94
N LEU A 327 7.68 6.05 -5.66
CA LEU A 327 7.73 6.14 -7.11
C LEU A 327 7.71 4.76 -7.78
N TYR A 328 8.63 3.87 -7.40
CA TYR A 328 8.78 2.56 -8.06
C TYR A 328 7.64 1.59 -7.76
N GLN A 329 7.09 1.66 -6.56
CA GLN A 329 6.10 0.70 -6.10
C GLN A 329 4.66 1.16 -6.37
N GLY A 330 4.46 2.36 -6.93
CA GLY A 330 3.14 2.97 -7.09
C GLY A 330 2.46 3.20 -5.73
N ARG A 331 3.22 3.58 -4.70
CA ARG A 331 2.73 3.74 -3.32
C ARG A 331 2.63 5.23 -2.95
N PRO A 332 1.69 5.63 -2.08
CA PRO A 332 1.66 6.98 -1.53
C PRO A 332 2.91 7.25 -0.68
N VAL A 333 3.43 8.48 -0.76
CA VAL A 333 4.57 8.95 0.05
C VAL A 333 4.22 8.98 1.54
N SER A 334 5.17 8.56 2.39
CA SER A 334 4.97 8.46 3.84
C SER A 334 5.37 9.74 4.59
N MET A 335 6.48 10.35 4.18
CA MET A 335 7.03 11.56 4.80
C MET A 335 6.65 12.80 4.00
N LYS A 336 5.82 13.69 4.55
CA LYS A 336 5.43 14.95 3.87
C LYS A 336 6.32 16.10 4.30
N GLU A 337 6.67 16.97 3.36
CA GLU A 337 7.40 18.21 3.66
C GLU A 337 6.66 19.11 4.67
N SER A 338 5.33 19.18 4.58
CA SER A 338 4.45 19.94 5.49
C SER A 338 4.56 19.56 6.97
N ASP A 339 5.06 18.36 7.25
CA ASP A 339 5.09 17.74 8.57
C ASP A 339 6.53 17.78 9.14
N THR A 340 7.44 18.57 8.54
CA THR A 340 8.91 18.55 8.79
C THR A 340 9.54 19.95 8.77
N LEU A 341 10.66 20.12 9.49
CA LEU A 341 11.40 21.38 9.57
C LEU A 341 12.92 21.11 9.70
N VAL A 342 13.54 20.58 8.64
CA VAL A 342 14.98 20.26 8.62
C VAL A 342 15.65 20.95 7.41
N PRO A 343 16.68 21.80 7.59
CA PRO A 343 17.33 22.48 6.48
C PRO A 343 18.19 21.52 5.65
N MET A 344 18.30 21.77 4.34
CA MET A 344 19.24 21.08 3.43
C MET A 344 20.68 21.64 3.58
N LYS A 345 21.20 21.60 4.81
CA LYS A 345 22.46 22.22 5.23
C LYS A 345 23.38 21.18 5.86
N PHE A 346 24.26 20.64 5.04
CA PHE A 346 25.31 19.70 5.43
C PHE A 346 26.60 20.51 5.61
N GLN A 347 27.22 20.39 6.79
CA GLN A 347 28.34 21.24 7.23
C GLN A 347 29.68 20.50 7.24
N ASP A 348 29.72 19.18 7.07
CA ASP A 348 30.95 18.49 6.68
C ASP A 348 31.03 18.37 5.15
N THR A 349 31.95 19.11 4.55
CA THR A 349 32.25 19.11 3.11
C THR A 349 33.48 18.27 2.74
N TYR A 350 34.08 17.51 3.66
CA TYR A 350 35.31 16.73 3.41
C TYR A 350 35.14 15.71 2.26
N GLU A 351 34.05 14.94 2.28
CA GLU A 351 33.74 13.91 1.27
C GLU A 351 33.27 14.49 -0.09
N GLU A 352 33.28 15.82 -0.27
CA GLU A 352 32.99 16.47 -1.56
C GLU A 352 34.18 16.36 -2.54
N LEU A 353 35.41 16.49 -2.03
CA LEU A 353 36.63 16.55 -2.83
C LEU A 353 37.59 15.36 -2.60
N GLU A 354 37.19 14.33 -1.85
CA GLU A 354 37.91 13.05 -1.85
C GLU A 354 37.99 12.48 -3.28
N HIS A 355 39.16 11.97 -3.65
CA HIS A 355 39.39 11.31 -4.94
C HIS A 355 38.69 9.94 -4.99
N TRP A 356 37.82 9.77 -5.97
CA TRP A 356 36.96 8.62 -6.18
C TRP A 356 37.31 7.87 -7.47
N THR A 357 37.33 6.54 -7.40
CA THR A 357 37.59 5.64 -8.53
C THR A 357 36.52 4.52 -8.61
N PRO A 358 36.18 4.01 -9.82
CA PRO A 358 35.01 3.16 -10.04
C PRO A 358 35.16 1.68 -9.64
N PHE A 359 35.99 1.33 -8.65
CA PHE A 359 36.38 -0.07 -8.36
C PHE A 359 35.23 -1.00 -7.92
N SER A 360 34.10 -0.47 -7.43
CA SER A 360 32.90 -1.28 -7.17
C SER A 360 31.97 -1.44 -8.39
N TYR A 361 32.18 -0.65 -9.43
CA TYR A 361 31.34 -0.58 -10.64
C TYR A 361 31.95 -1.32 -11.83
N SER A 362 33.22 -1.10 -12.14
CA SER A 362 33.95 -1.86 -13.18
C SER A 362 34.78 -3.00 -12.58
N THR A 363 35.16 -3.94 -13.43
CA THR A 363 36.13 -5.01 -13.12
C THR A 363 37.38 -4.97 -14.02
N GLN A 364 37.41 -4.07 -15.00
CA GLN A 364 38.56 -3.91 -15.89
C GLN A 364 39.67 -3.12 -15.20
N ALA A 365 40.87 -3.72 -15.14
CA ALA A 365 42.09 -2.99 -14.80
C ALA A 365 42.43 -1.93 -15.85
N ASP A 366 41.95 -2.11 -17.08
CA ASP A 366 42.18 -1.24 -18.25
C ASP A 366 41.17 -0.08 -18.36
N SER A 367 40.49 0.29 -17.26
CA SER A 367 39.59 1.44 -17.27
C SER A 367 40.41 2.73 -17.44
N ALA A 368 40.25 3.41 -18.59
CA ALA A 368 40.88 4.70 -18.88
C ALA A 368 40.38 5.88 -18.00
N TYR A 369 39.65 5.58 -16.92
CA TYR A 369 39.08 6.56 -16.02
C TYR A 369 40.08 6.94 -14.92
N LEU A 370 40.67 8.13 -15.05
CA LEU A 370 41.71 8.65 -14.14
C LEU A 370 41.21 8.96 -12.71
N GLY A 371 39.93 8.77 -12.43
CA GLY A 371 39.27 9.16 -11.19
C GLY A 371 38.86 10.63 -11.17
N SER A 372 37.93 10.98 -10.27
CA SER A 372 37.39 12.33 -10.13
C SER A 372 37.24 12.69 -8.65
N PRO A 373 36.94 13.96 -8.29
CA PRO A 373 36.33 14.24 -7.00
C PRO A 373 35.01 13.49 -6.83
N ALA A 374 34.64 13.14 -5.60
CA ALA A 374 33.43 12.38 -5.30
C ALA A 374 32.13 13.20 -5.45
N TYR A 375 32.16 14.51 -5.22
CA TYR A 375 31.01 15.43 -5.26
C TYR A 375 29.79 14.97 -4.41
N SER A 376 30.07 14.29 -3.30
CA SER A 376 29.07 13.58 -2.48
C SER A 376 27.97 14.47 -1.93
N ILE A 377 28.35 15.62 -1.37
CA ILE A 377 27.51 16.48 -0.54
C ILE A 377 26.63 17.37 -1.42
N SER A 378 27.21 17.93 -2.48
CA SER A 378 26.47 18.69 -3.48
C SER A 378 25.46 17.81 -4.22
N THR A 379 25.86 16.61 -4.68
CA THR A 379 24.95 15.68 -5.36
C THR A 379 23.80 15.27 -4.44
N PHE A 380 24.07 14.96 -3.17
CA PHE A 380 23.03 14.59 -2.21
C PHE A 380 22.08 15.75 -1.91
N ARG A 381 22.58 16.98 -1.73
CA ARG A 381 21.74 18.19 -1.58
C ARG A 381 20.82 18.39 -2.78
N GLN A 382 21.32 18.19 -4.00
CA GLN A 382 20.51 18.29 -5.22
C GLN A 382 19.49 17.15 -5.34
N LEU A 383 19.84 15.94 -4.90
CA LEU A 383 18.92 14.79 -4.83
C LEU A 383 17.78 15.03 -3.82
N CYS A 384 18.05 15.72 -2.72
CA CYS A 384 17.02 16.17 -1.77
C CYS A 384 16.04 17.15 -2.41
N GLN A 385 16.55 18.12 -3.19
CA GLN A 385 15.71 19.09 -3.92
C GLN A 385 14.84 18.42 -4.99
N LEU A 386 15.38 17.50 -5.80
CA LEU A 386 14.58 16.69 -6.72
C LEU A 386 13.54 15.83 -5.98
N SER A 387 13.87 15.32 -4.79
CA SER A 387 12.94 14.50 -3.99
C SER A 387 11.75 15.30 -3.46
N VAL A 388 11.92 16.59 -3.15
CA VAL A 388 10.79 17.49 -2.86
C VAL A 388 9.90 17.66 -4.10
N ILE A 389 10.48 17.91 -5.28
CA ILE A 389 9.72 18.05 -6.52
C ILE A 389 9.00 16.73 -6.91
N LEU A 390 9.63 15.57 -6.69
CA LEU A 390 8.99 14.25 -6.82
C LEU A 390 7.82 14.09 -5.83
N SER A 391 7.93 14.63 -4.62
CA SER A 391 6.82 14.66 -3.66
C SER A 391 5.62 15.45 -4.19
N ASP A 392 5.84 16.60 -4.84
CA ASP A 392 4.77 17.36 -5.50
C ASP A 392 4.13 16.59 -6.65
N ILE A 393 4.94 15.98 -7.53
CA ILE A 393 4.46 15.20 -8.69
C ILE A 393 3.56 14.05 -8.22
N LEU A 394 4.02 13.26 -7.25
CA LEU A 394 3.26 12.12 -6.71
C LEU A 394 2.00 12.59 -5.96
N SER A 395 2.08 13.66 -5.17
CA SER A 395 0.96 14.18 -4.37
C SER A 395 -0.06 14.99 -5.17
N THR A 396 0.27 15.40 -6.40
CA THR A 396 -0.60 16.21 -7.26
C THR A 396 -1.20 15.39 -8.40
N VAL A 397 -0.37 14.69 -9.17
CA VAL A 397 -0.76 14.12 -10.47
C VAL A 397 -1.14 12.64 -10.35
N TYR A 398 -0.43 11.89 -9.49
CA TYR A 398 -0.58 10.44 -9.33
C TYR A 398 -1.39 10.03 -8.08
N THR A 399 -2.36 10.84 -7.66
CA THR A 399 -3.26 10.49 -6.55
C THR A 399 -4.60 9.97 -7.06
N GLU A 400 -5.25 9.11 -6.26
CA GLU A 400 -6.61 8.57 -6.52
C GLU A 400 -7.69 9.66 -6.74
N ARG A 401 -7.40 10.94 -6.42
CA ARG A 401 -8.30 12.08 -6.62
C ARG A 401 -7.88 13.02 -7.75
N SER A 402 -6.78 12.81 -8.46
CA SER A 402 -6.43 13.68 -9.60
C SER A 402 -7.50 13.61 -10.70
N PHE A 403 -8.17 12.46 -10.84
CA PHE A 403 -9.36 12.26 -11.67
C PHE A 403 -10.55 13.20 -11.37
N GLU A 404 -10.63 13.78 -10.16
CA GLU A 404 -11.69 14.73 -9.75
C GLU A 404 -11.32 16.19 -10.06
N VAL A 405 -10.08 16.47 -10.49
CA VAL A 405 -9.54 17.83 -10.68
C VAL A 405 -9.79 18.30 -12.12
N GLY A 406 -10.34 19.51 -12.27
CA GLY A 406 -10.57 20.13 -13.59
C GLY A 406 -9.25 20.41 -14.33
N SER A 407 -9.22 20.17 -15.64
CA SER A 407 -8.00 20.24 -16.45
C SER A 407 -7.29 21.60 -16.43
N THR A 408 -8.03 22.71 -16.25
CA THR A 408 -7.44 24.05 -16.08
C THR A 408 -6.65 24.18 -14.76
N GLU A 409 -7.16 23.63 -13.66
CA GLU A 409 -6.48 23.62 -12.36
C GLU A 409 -5.27 22.68 -12.39
N LEU A 410 -5.40 21.56 -13.09
CA LEU A 410 -4.30 20.62 -13.30
C LEU A 410 -3.19 21.22 -14.18
N SER A 411 -3.55 21.97 -15.23
CA SER A 411 -2.58 22.63 -16.13
C SER A 411 -1.75 23.71 -15.42
N SER A 412 -2.37 24.51 -14.54
CA SER A 412 -1.60 25.50 -13.75
C SER A 412 -0.67 24.83 -12.74
N LYS A 413 -1.04 23.66 -12.21
CA LYS A 413 -0.14 22.85 -11.36
C LYS A 413 1.00 22.22 -12.15
N LEU A 414 0.76 21.78 -13.39
CA LEU A 414 1.81 21.34 -14.32
C LEU A 414 2.84 22.46 -14.55
N GLU A 415 2.39 23.67 -14.89
CA GLU A 415 3.25 24.83 -15.11
C GLU A 415 4.10 25.16 -13.87
N VAL A 416 3.50 25.15 -12.67
CA VAL A 416 4.21 25.42 -11.40
C VAL A 416 5.28 24.37 -11.12
N ILE A 417 4.99 23.07 -11.27
CA ILE A 417 5.95 22.00 -11.00
C ILE A 417 7.03 21.95 -12.09
N GLN A 418 6.68 22.20 -13.36
CA GLN A 418 7.66 22.29 -14.45
C GLN A 418 8.60 23.48 -14.25
N GLN A 419 8.10 24.62 -13.76
CA GLN A 419 8.96 25.75 -13.40
C GLN A 419 9.88 25.43 -12.21
N LYS A 420 9.48 24.57 -11.26
CA LYS A 420 10.42 24.05 -10.23
C LYS A 420 11.54 23.21 -10.87
N LEU A 421 11.21 22.28 -11.77
CA LEU A 421 12.20 21.44 -12.48
C LEU A 421 13.18 22.28 -13.32
N VAL A 422 12.68 23.22 -14.12
CA VAL A 422 13.51 24.11 -14.96
C VAL A 422 14.39 25.02 -14.09
N THR A 423 13.85 25.58 -13.00
CA THR A 423 14.62 26.40 -12.05
C THR A 423 15.72 25.57 -11.38
N TRP A 424 15.42 24.34 -10.96
CA TRP A 424 16.42 23.42 -10.41
C TRP A 424 17.55 23.14 -11.42
N ARG A 425 17.20 22.79 -12.66
CA ARG A 425 18.19 22.48 -13.72
C ARG A 425 19.12 23.66 -14.01
N ARG A 426 18.60 24.89 -13.97
CA ARG A 426 19.35 26.13 -14.19
C ARG A 426 20.21 26.54 -12.99
N LEU A 427 19.88 26.09 -11.77
CA LEU A 427 20.62 26.38 -10.54
C LEU A 427 21.49 25.19 -10.07
N LEU A 428 21.76 24.24 -10.97
CA LEU A 428 22.68 23.15 -10.72
C LEU A 428 24.13 23.69 -10.70
N PRO A 429 24.96 23.36 -9.68
CA PRO A 429 26.37 23.75 -9.65
C PRO A 429 27.13 23.30 -10.89
N GLU A 430 28.07 24.13 -11.35
CA GLU A 430 28.85 23.88 -12.59
C GLU A 430 29.54 22.51 -12.57
N HIS A 431 30.12 22.12 -11.43
CA HIS A 431 30.79 20.83 -11.24
C HIS A 431 29.85 19.61 -11.19
N LEU A 432 28.54 19.82 -11.20
CA LEU A 432 27.51 18.79 -11.34
C LEU A 432 26.84 18.81 -12.72
N VAL A 433 27.21 19.73 -13.62
CA VAL A 433 26.76 19.70 -15.01
C VAL A 433 27.47 18.55 -15.72
N VAL A 434 26.71 17.75 -16.46
CA VAL A 434 27.23 16.62 -17.24
C VAL A 434 27.34 17.09 -18.70
N ASP A 435 28.55 17.10 -19.24
CA ASP A 435 28.76 16.90 -20.67
C ASP A 435 28.76 15.39 -20.95
N VAL A 436 28.23 14.98 -22.11
CA VAL A 436 28.02 13.59 -22.49
C VAL A 436 28.95 13.16 -23.63
N GLU A 437 29.67 14.10 -24.26
CA GLU A 437 30.55 13.82 -25.41
C GLU A 437 31.96 13.38 -24.98
N ASP A 438 32.46 13.82 -23.81
CA ASP A 438 33.77 13.42 -23.26
C ASP A 438 33.67 12.37 -22.13
N VAL A 439 34.44 11.29 -22.29
CA VAL A 439 34.55 10.18 -21.32
C VAL A 439 35.52 10.50 -20.19
N ALA A 440 36.58 11.26 -20.46
CA ALA A 440 37.56 11.67 -19.45
C ALA A 440 36.94 12.61 -18.41
N LEU A 441 35.88 13.33 -18.80
CA LEU A 441 35.10 14.24 -17.94
C LEU A 441 33.82 13.61 -17.37
N THR A 442 33.50 12.35 -17.69
CA THR A 442 32.24 11.72 -17.23
C THR A 442 32.21 11.63 -15.69
N PRO A 443 31.25 12.28 -14.99
CA PRO A 443 31.26 12.34 -13.54
C PRO A 443 30.75 11.04 -12.87
N PRO A 444 30.92 10.88 -11.54
CA PRO A 444 30.58 9.65 -10.84
C PRO A 444 29.13 9.14 -11.04
N PRO A 445 28.89 7.82 -10.90
CA PRO A 445 27.59 7.18 -11.07
C PRO A 445 26.40 7.81 -10.33
N HIS A 446 26.60 8.40 -9.15
CA HIS A 446 25.53 9.10 -8.41
C HIS A 446 25.19 10.47 -9.02
N VAL A 447 26.16 11.17 -9.63
CA VAL A 447 25.90 12.38 -10.44
C VAL A 447 25.09 12.01 -11.67
N LEU A 448 25.49 10.98 -12.43
CA LEU A 448 24.71 10.51 -13.57
C LEU A 448 23.29 10.04 -13.16
N SER A 449 23.16 9.43 -11.97
CA SER A 449 21.85 9.04 -11.41
C SER A 449 20.96 10.22 -11.04
N LEU A 450 21.53 11.37 -10.63
CA LEU A 450 20.80 12.62 -10.37
C LEU A 450 20.19 13.17 -11.67
N HIS A 451 20.97 13.18 -12.77
CA HIS A 451 20.49 13.60 -14.08
C HIS A 451 19.45 12.64 -14.67
N ALA A 452 19.65 11.33 -14.50
CA ALA A 452 18.67 10.32 -14.89
C ALA A 452 17.34 10.47 -14.12
N LEU A 453 17.39 10.81 -12.81
CA LEU A 453 16.20 11.12 -12.03
C LEU A 453 15.48 12.37 -12.55
N TYR A 454 16.21 13.44 -12.89
CA TYR A 454 15.61 14.65 -13.48
C TYR A 454 14.79 14.33 -14.75
N GLY A 455 15.37 13.60 -15.70
CA GLY A 455 14.65 13.18 -16.91
C GLY A 455 13.41 12.31 -16.60
N VAL A 456 13.52 11.42 -15.62
CA VAL A 456 12.38 10.63 -15.11
C VAL A 456 11.28 11.52 -14.54
N LEU A 457 11.61 12.57 -13.77
CA LEU A 457 10.60 13.51 -13.24
C LEU A 457 9.91 14.30 -14.35
N THR A 458 10.64 14.76 -15.37
CA THR A 458 10.06 15.45 -16.53
C THR A 458 9.09 14.54 -17.30
N ILE A 459 9.46 13.29 -17.59
CA ILE A 459 8.57 12.35 -18.28
C ILE A 459 7.34 12.05 -17.42
N LEU A 460 7.49 11.84 -16.10
CA LEU A 460 6.37 11.54 -15.21
C LEU A 460 5.43 12.73 -15.02
N LEU A 461 5.94 13.96 -15.00
CA LEU A 461 5.13 15.16 -14.91
C LEU A 461 4.27 15.36 -16.17
N HIS A 462 4.84 15.12 -17.36
CA HIS A 462 4.18 15.38 -18.64
C HIS A 462 3.35 14.21 -19.20
N ARG A 463 3.72 12.94 -18.92
CA ARG A 463 3.01 11.73 -19.39
C ARG A 463 1.49 11.77 -19.16
N PRO A 464 0.95 12.24 -18.01
CA PRO A 464 -0.50 12.30 -17.76
C PRO A 464 -1.30 13.27 -18.65
N PHE A 465 -0.62 14.11 -19.44
CA PHE A 465 -1.21 15.06 -20.40
C PHE A 465 -1.02 14.63 -21.87
N VAL A 466 -0.26 13.57 -22.11
CA VAL A 466 -0.24 12.85 -23.40
C VAL A 466 -1.49 11.96 -23.45
N ALA A 467 -1.95 11.54 -24.64
CA ALA A 467 -3.27 10.91 -24.82
C ALA A 467 -3.50 9.55 -24.12
N ASP A 468 -2.45 8.90 -23.60
CA ASP A 468 -2.51 7.72 -22.70
C ASP A 468 -2.79 8.09 -21.22
N GLY A 469 -2.62 9.37 -20.88
CA GLY A 469 -2.67 9.89 -19.52
C GLY A 469 -4.08 10.00 -18.99
N HIS A 470 -4.26 9.73 -17.69
CA HIS A 470 -5.56 9.70 -16.99
C HIS A 470 -6.38 11.01 -17.02
N LEU A 471 -5.85 12.09 -17.60
CA LEU A 471 -6.33 13.47 -17.45
C LEU A 471 -6.55 14.12 -18.83
N TYR A 472 -7.20 13.35 -19.71
CA TYR A 472 -7.43 13.53 -21.15
C TYR A 472 -8.07 14.86 -21.60
N ASN A 473 -8.61 15.66 -20.67
CA ASN A 473 -9.52 16.78 -20.99
C ASN A 473 -8.79 18.13 -21.17
N THR A 474 -7.60 18.10 -21.78
CA THR A 474 -6.63 19.21 -21.81
C THR A 474 -6.35 19.66 -23.26
N SER A 475 -5.89 20.89 -23.48
CA SER A 475 -5.76 21.46 -24.84
C SER A 475 -4.69 20.75 -25.69
N ARG A 476 -4.91 20.70 -27.02
CA ARG A 476 -4.00 20.07 -27.99
C ARG A 476 -2.56 20.60 -27.88
N ALA A 477 -2.38 21.90 -27.65
CA ALA A 477 -1.06 22.51 -27.47
C ALA A 477 -0.32 21.96 -26.22
N ILE A 478 -1.04 21.76 -25.10
CA ILE A 478 -0.45 21.19 -23.88
C ILE A 478 -0.08 19.72 -24.09
N ALA A 479 -0.90 18.95 -24.81
CA ALA A 479 -0.61 17.56 -25.15
C ALA A 479 0.63 17.42 -26.05
N VAL A 480 0.75 18.26 -27.09
CA VAL A 480 1.92 18.33 -27.98
C VAL A 480 3.18 18.72 -27.19
N ASN A 481 3.14 19.81 -26.43
CA ASN A 481 4.29 20.27 -25.64
C ASN A 481 4.72 19.23 -24.60
N SER A 482 3.76 18.53 -23.98
CA SER A 482 4.04 17.47 -23.00
C SER A 482 4.65 16.22 -23.65
N PHE A 483 4.22 15.86 -24.86
CA PHE A 483 4.86 14.79 -25.62
C PHE A 483 6.31 15.14 -26.00
N MET A 484 6.55 16.37 -26.49
CA MET A 484 7.89 16.86 -26.84
C MET A 484 8.84 16.88 -25.64
N ALA A 485 8.35 17.30 -24.47
CA ALA A 485 9.11 17.24 -23.21
C ALA A 485 9.44 15.78 -22.80
N CYS A 486 8.51 14.84 -22.99
CA CYS A 486 8.77 13.42 -22.74
C CYS A 486 9.80 12.82 -23.71
N ALA A 487 9.74 13.19 -25.00
CA ALA A 487 10.67 12.72 -26.02
C ALA A 487 12.11 13.19 -25.75
N THR A 488 12.29 14.50 -25.53
CA THR A 488 13.61 15.09 -25.23
C THR A 488 14.24 14.46 -23.99
N ALA A 489 13.47 14.34 -22.89
CA ALA A 489 13.95 13.72 -21.67
C ALA A 489 14.27 12.21 -21.82
N ALA A 490 13.61 11.51 -22.75
CA ALA A 490 13.91 10.11 -23.06
C ALA A 490 15.19 9.96 -23.90
N ASP A 491 15.47 10.88 -24.84
CA ASP A 491 16.76 10.93 -25.55
C ASP A 491 17.90 11.34 -24.63
N ASP A 492 17.69 12.27 -23.69
CA ASP A 492 18.70 12.69 -22.71
C ASP A 492 19.08 11.53 -21.76
N ILE A 493 18.09 10.73 -21.32
CA ILE A 493 18.36 9.49 -20.58
C ILE A 493 19.19 8.51 -21.42
N VAL A 494 18.91 8.33 -22.71
CA VAL A 494 19.66 7.42 -23.57
C VAL A 494 21.09 7.90 -23.83
N GLN A 495 21.30 9.20 -24.03
CA GLN A 495 22.63 9.81 -24.11
C GLN A 495 23.42 9.52 -22.81
N LEU A 496 22.82 9.76 -21.63
CA LEU A 496 23.43 9.44 -20.32
C LEU A 496 23.74 7.94 -20.14
N LEU A 497 22.87 7.04 -20.63
CA LEU A 497 23.09 5.58 -20.58
C LEU A 497 24.30 5.14 -21.41
N ARG A 498 24.52 5.77 -22.58
CA ARG A 498 25.67 5.47 -23.45
C ARG A 498 26.99 5.92 -22.81
N ALA A 499 27.04 7.12 -22.23
CA ALA A 499 28.20 7.57 -21.45
C ALA A 499 28.45 6.68 -20.21
N TYR A 500 27.39 6.26 -19.50
CA TYR A 500 27.51 5.36 -18.36
C TYR A 500 28.13 4.00 -18.73
N ASP A 501 27.68 3.35 -19.81
CA ASP A 501 28.25 2.05 -20.21
C ASP A 501 29.71 2.20 -20.67
N LYS A 502 30.04 3.30 -21.36
CA LYS A 502 31.38 3.62 -21.87
C LYS A 502 32.40 3.95 -20.75
N ALA A 503 31.96 4.53 -19.63
CA ALA A 503 32.82 4.86 -18.49
C ALA A 503 32.88 3.77 -17.41
N PHE A 504 31.75 3.13 -17.09
CA PHE A 504 31.61 2.29 -15.88
C PHE A 504 31.00 0.89 -16.11
N GLY A 505 30.34 0.65 -17.25
CA GLY A 505 29.64 -0.59 -17.56
C GLY A 505 28.29 -0.76 -16.85
N VAL A 506 27.19 -0.94 -17.60
CA VAL A 506 25.84 -0.98 -17.01
C VAL A 506 25.47 -2.28 -16.29
N GLN A 507 26.27 -3.35 -16.39
CA GLN A 507 26.04 -4.62 -15.69
C GLN A 507 25.85 -4.41 -14.17
N ARG A 508 26.61 -3.48 -13.58
CA ARG A 508 26.55 -3.10 -12.16
C ARG A 508 25.89 -1.73 -11.92
N ALA A 509 25.13 -1.18 -12.87
CA ALA A 509 24.45 0.11 -12.66
C ALA A 509 23.47 0.07 -11.46
N PRO A 510 23.32 1.17 -10.69
CA PRO A 510 22.29 1.31 -9.67
C PRO A 510 20.88 1.12 -10.24
N TYR A 511 19.95 0.64 -9.41
CA TYR A 511 18.56 0.41 -9.85
C TYR A 511 17.86 1.69 -10.37
N LEU A 512 18.34 2.88 -9.96
CA LEU A 512 17.92 4.19 -10.46
C LEU A 512 18.11 4.35 -11.98
N ILE A 513 19.24 3.87 -12.50
CA ILE A 513 19.53 3.84 -13.93
C ILE A 513 18.56 2.89 -14.65
N SER A 514 18.24 1.74 -14.04
CA SER A 514 17.34 0.74 -14.62
C SER A 514 15.90 1.25 -14.77
N TYR A 515 15.41 2.09 -13.85
CA TYR A 515 14.08 2.71 -13.98
C TYR A 515 14.07 3.88 -14.96
N ALA A 516 15.13 4.67 -15.03
CA ALA A 516 15.28 5.67 -16.09
C ALA A 516 15.24 5.01 -17.47
N THR A 517 15.97 3.90 -17.64
CA THR A 517 15.94 3.03 -18.83
C THR A 517 14.50 2.59 -19.16
N TYR A 518 13.73 2.12 -18.18
CA TYR A 518 12.33 1.72 -18.36
C TYR A 518 11.43 2.89 -18.79
N VAL A 519 11.49 4.03 -18.10
CA VAL A 519 10.66 5.19 -18.42
C VAL A 519 10.98 5.71 -19.82
N ALA A 520 12.27 5.85 -20.18
CA ALA A 520 12.69 6.23 -21.53
C ALA A 520 12.27 5.21 -22.60
N ALA A 521 12.42 3.90 -22.34
CA ALA A 521 12.00 2.85 -23.27
C ALA A 521 10.50 2.88 -23.58
N THR A 522 9.63 3.23 -22.62
CA THR A 522 8.19 3.38 -22.91
C THR A 522 7.87 4.55 -23.86
N ILE A 523 8.73 5.57 -23.93
CA ILE A 523 8.59 6.67 -24.89
C ILE A 523 9.18 6.25 -26.23
N HIS A 524 10.41 5.71 -26.25
CA HIS A 524 11.09 5.29 -27.48
C HIS A 524 10.35 4.18 -28.23
N ALA A 525 9.74 3.21 -27.55
CA ALA A 525 8.87 2.21 -28.19
C ALA A 525 7.69 2.84 -28.94
N ARG A 526 7.13 3.93 -28.41
CA ARG A 526 5.99 4.65 -29.03
C ARG A 526 6.43 5.59 -30.18
N ILE A 527 7.65 6.11 -30.14
CA ILE A 527 8.25 6.85 -31.27
C ILE A 527 8.67 5.89 -32.39
N ALA A 528 9.28 4.76 -32.03
CA ALA A 528 9.68 3.68 -32.94
C ALA A 528 8.48 3.14 -33.73
N ALA A 529 7.33 2.92 -33.07
CA ALA A 529 6.08 2.49 -33.72
C ALA A 529 5.55 3.38 -34.85
N ARG A 530 6.12 4.59 -35.01
CA ARG A 530 5.74 5.59 -36.03
C ARG A 530 6.90 6.03 -36.92
N ARG A 531 8.08 5.42 -36.80
CA ARG A 531 9.25 5.65 -37.66
C ARG A 531 9.72 4.31 -38.25
N GLY A 532 10.43 4.33 -39.38
CA GLY A 532 10.96 3.09 -39.97
C GLY A 532 12.03 2.43 -39.08
N PRO A 533 12.31 1.12 -39.28
CA PRO A 533 13.51 0.48 -38.74
C PRO A 533 14.79 1.26 -39.11
N GLY A 534 15.80 1.24 -38.25
CA GLY A 534 17.02 2.03 -38.43
C GLY A 534 16.89 3.54 -38.12
N SER A 535 15.72 4.01 -37.67
CA SER A 535 15.58 5.37 -37.14
C SER A 535 16.20 5.51 -35.75
N GLN A 536 16.61 6.73 -35.37
CA GLN A 536 17.19 7.04 -34.06
C GLN A 536 16.38 6.48 -32.88
N ALA A 537 15.04 6.49 -32.95
CA ALA A 537 14.18 5.93 -31.91
C ALA A 537 14.32 4.41 -31.73
N HIS A 538 14.64 3.66 -32.79
CA HIS A 538 14.97 2.23 -32.71
C HIS A 538 16.35 2.04 -32.05
N SER A 539 17.38 2.78 -32.49
CA SER A 539 18.71 2.77 -31.85
C SER A 539 18.65 3.14 -30.34
N SER A 540 17.81 4.12 -29.97
CA SER A 540 17.53 4.49 -28.58
C SER A 540 16.81 3.38 -27.79
N LEU A 541 15.84 2.69 -28.41
CA LEU A 541 15.13 1.56 -27.81
C LEU A 541 16.03 0.32 -27.63
N GLU A 542 16.83 -0.01 -28.65
CA GLU A 542 17.83 -1.08 -28.63
C GLU A 542 18.89 -0.84 -27.56
N THR A 543 19.32 0.42 -27.36
CA THR A 543 20.18 0.82 -26.25
C THR A 543 19.54 0.45 -24.91
N CYS A 544 18.27 0.79 -24.69
CA CYS A 544 17.55 0.44 -23.46
C CYS A 544 17.42 -1.09 -23.26
N LEU A 545 17.15 -1.85 -24.32
CA LEU A 545 17.06 -3.31 -24.27
C LEU A 545 18.43 -3.95 -23.97
N ALA A 546 19.52 -3.43 -24.53
CA ALA A 546 20.87 -3.88 -24.23
C ALA A 546 21.27 -3.58 -22.77
N VAL A 547 20.90 -2.40 -22.25
CA VAL A 547 21.06 -2.06 -20.82
C VAL A 547 20.29 -3.05 -19.93
N PHE A 548 19.06 -3.42 -20.29
CA PHE A 548 18.32 -4.44 -19.55
C PHE A 548 18.99 -5.82 -19.60
N ARG A 549 19.43 -6.27 -20.79
CA ARG A 549 20.12 -7.56 -20.98
C ARG A 549 21.38 -7.68 -20.12
N LYS A 550 22.14 -6.59 -19.96
CA LYS A 550 23.33 -6.51 -19.08
C LYS A 550 22.97 -6.38 -17.58
N ASN A 551 22.02 -5.52 -17.21
CA ASN A 551 21.79 -5.15 -15.80
C ASN A 551 20.94 -6.17 -15.01
N GLN A 552 20.21 -7.06 -15.68
CA GLN A 552 19.33 -8.06 -15.06
C GLN A 552 20.02 -9.12 -14.17
N GLU A 553 21.33 -9.32 -14.28
CA GLU A 553 22.09 -10.25 -13.43
C GLU A 553 22.17 -9.73 -12.00
N THR A 554 22.46 -8.43 -11.85
CA THR A 554 22.53 -7.79 -10.54
C THR A 554 21.14 -7.38 -10.07
N ASN A 555 20.33 -6.75 -10.92
CA ASN A 555 19.05 -6.16 -10.55
C ASN A 555 17.87 -6.97 -11.11
N TRP A 556 17.46 -8.03 -10.42
CA TRP A 556 16.38 -8.94 -10.84
C TRP A 556 15.08 -8.25 -11.31
N ALA A 557 14.71 -7.12 -10.68
CA ALA A 557 13.54 -6.32 -11.04
C ALA A 557 13.51 -5.88 -12.53
N VAL A 558 14.68 -5.79 -13.17
CA VAL A 558 14.85 -5.45 -14.59
C VAL A 558 14.20 -6.45 -15.54
N ARG A 559 14.19 -7.75 -15.19
CA ARG A 559 13.57 -8.79 -16.04
C ARG A 559 12.08 -8.48 -16.30
N ARG A 560 11.37 -8.00 -15.27
CA ARG A 560 9.98 -7.58 -15.38
C ARG A 560 9.81 -6.28 -16.18
N ALA A 561 10.76 -5.34 -16.08
CA ALA A 561 10.74 -4.12 -16.89
C ALA A 561 10.94 -4.44 -18.39
N SER A 562 11.91 -5.32 -18.71
CA SER A 562 12.16 -5.80 -20.08
C SER A 562 10.91 -6.45 -20.68
N ALA A 563 10.30 -7.39 -19.96
CA ALA A 563 9.08 -8.07 -20.43
C ALA A 563 7.91 -7.10 -20.69
N ILE A 564 7.75 -6.04 -19.88
CA ILE A 564 6.73 -4.99 -20.12
C ILE A 564 7.03 -4.22 -21.40
N ILE A 565 8.30 -3.88 -21.68
CA ILE A 565 8.69 -3.19 -22.91
C ILE A 565 8.53 -4.09 -24.14
N GLN A 566 8.91 -5.37 -24.06
CA GLN A 566 8.75 -6.35 -25.14
C GLN A 566 7.26 -6.57 -25.49
N ASN A 567 6.39 -6.67 -24.48
CA ASN A 567 4.94 -6.74 -24.69
C ASN A 567 4.36 -5.44 -25.30
N LEU A 568 4.90 -4.27 -24.92
CA LEU A 568 4.53 -2.98 -25.53
C LEU A 568 4.98 -2.90 -27.00
N MET A 569 6.19 -3.32 -27.32
CA MET A 569 6.71 -3.39 -28.70
C MET A 569 5.84 -4.31 -29.56
N THR A 570 5.51 -5.49 -29.05
CA THR A 570 4.63 -6.46 -29.73
C THR A 570 3.24 -5.87 -30.01
N ARG A 571 2.61 -5.21 -29.03
CA ARG A 571 1.31 -4.51 -29.20
C ARG A 571 1.38 -3.35 -30.20
N LEU A 572 2.56 -2.75 -30.41
CA LEU A 572 2.78 -1.62 -31.31
C LEU A 572 3.36 -2.01 -32.68
N GLY A 573 3.62 -3.30 -32.94
CA GLY A 573 4.24 -3.77 -34.17
C GLY A 573 5.73 -3.42 -34.34
N VAL A 574 6.42 -3.02 -33.25
CA VAL A 574 7.83 -2.64 -33.30
C VAL A 574 8.72 -3.89 -33.28
N SER A 575 9.48 -4.07 -34.35
CA SER A 575 10.49 -5.13 -34.46
C SER A 575 11.89 -4.53 -34.38
N THR A 576 12.68 -4.95 -33.40
CA THR A 576 14.14 -4.74 -33.33
C THR A 576 14.85 -6.02 -33.76
N PRO A 577 16.01 -5.95 -34.43
CA PRO A 577 16.72 -7.15 -34.86
C PRO A 577 17.18 -8.00 -33.66
N ASP A 578 16.83 -9.28 -33.65
CA ASP A 578 17.40 -10.26 -32.73
C ASP A 578 18.88 -10.49 -33.07
N GLN A 579 19.77 -9.88 -32.29
CA GLN A 579 21.20 -10.19 -32.30
C GLN A 579 21.74 -10.37 -30.90
N GLU A 580 22.47 -11.46 -30.70
CA GLU A 580 23.17 -11.80 -29.46
C GLU A 580 24.44 -10.97 -29.24
N ASP A 581 24.95 -10.29 -30.27
CA ASP A 581 26.23 -9.55 -30.26
C ASP A 581 26.13 -8.08 -30.76
N ALA A 582 25.09 -7.37 -30.35
CA ALA A 582 24.92 -5.93 -30.61
C ALA A 582 25.51 -5.09 -29.46
N GLY A 583 26.75 -4.61 -29.62
CA GLY A 583 27.43 -3.73 -28.66
C GLY A 583 26.85 -2.31 -28.61
N ILE A 584 26.88 -1.68 -27.43
CA ILE A 584 26.20 -0.40 -27.09
C ILE A 584 26.81 0.86 -27.78
N GLY A 585 27.63 0.69 -28.83
CA GLY A 585 28.34 1.80 -29.50
C GLY A 585 28.83 1.57 -30.93
N ARG A 586 28.24 0.65 -31.72
CA ARG A 586 28.59 0.48 -33.15
C ARG A 586 27.97 1.59 -34.04
N ASP A 587 28.42 2.83 -33.88
CA ASP A 587 28.07 3.97 -34.75
C ASP A 587 29.29 4.85 -35.13
N ILE A 588 30.52 4.51 -34.68
CA ILE A 588 31.73 5.32 -34.91
C ILE A 588 32.93 4.43 -35.29
N ASN A 589 33.07 4.12 -36.59
CA ASN A 589 34.31 3.92 -37.40
C ASN A 589 34.20 2.79 -38.45
N GLY A 590 34.62 3.10 -39.69
CA GLY A 590 34.88 2.14 -40.78
C GLY A 590 33.70 1.84 -41.72
N ASP A 591 33.84 1.79 -43.05
CA ASP A 591 35.01 2.19 -43.86
C ASP A 591 34.60 2.59 -45.31
N ASN A 592 35.55 3.17 -46.05
CA ASN A 592 35.50 3.83 -47.35
C ASN A 592 34.53 3.30 -48.43
N HIS A 593 33.69 4.18 -48.96
CA HIS A 593 33.53 4.35 -50.41
C HIS A 593 33.26 5.82 -50.79
N ARG A 594 33.76 6.25 -51.96
CA ARG A 594 34.04 7.66 -52.27
C ARG A 594 33.10 8.26 -53.31
N SER A 595 32.13 9.08 -52.89
CA SER A 595 31.36 9.99 -53.76
C SER A 595 30.96 11.26 -53.00
N SER A 596 31.07 12.42 -53.64
CA SER A 596 31.04 13.74 -52.98
C SER A 596 29.65 14.34 -52.76
N VAL A 597 29.33 14.68 -51.51
CA VAL A 597 28.45 15.79 -51.12
C VAL A 597 29.08 16.48 -49.89
N THR A 598 28.98 17.80 -49.80
CA THR A 598 29.53 18.61 -48.69
C THR A 598 28.50 18.87 -47.58
N ASP A 599 28.99 19.29 -46.41
CA ASP A 599 28.26 19.84 -45.25
C ASP A 599 27.23 18.95 -44.54
N ALA A 600 27.69 18.29 -43.48
CA ALA A 600 26.85 17.62 -42.47
C ALA A 600 27.44 17.72 -41.04
N ALA A 601 27.99 18.88 -40.66
CA ALA A 601 28.82 19.04 -39.45
C ALA A 601 28.37 20.17 -38.48
N SER A 602 27.07 20.52 -38.43
CA SER A 602 26.54 21.42 -37.39
C SER A 602 25.01 21.34 -37.21
N SER A 603 24.47 20.25 -36.66
CA SER A 603 23.05 20.21 -36.24
C SER A 603 22.86 21.05 -34.98
N ARG A 604 22.41 22.29 -35.12
CA ARG A 604 22.13 23.19 -33.98
C ARG A 604 20.84 22.74 -33.26
N PRO A 605 20.51 23.27 -32.06
CA PRO A 605 19.25 22.95 -31.38
C PRO A 605 18.00 23.12 -32.27
N MET A 606 17.99 24.11 -33.17
CA MET A 606 16.92 24.32 -34.15
C MET A 606 16.73 23.16 -35.14
N ASP A 607 17.75 22.34 -35.40
CA ASP A 607 17.66 21.20 -36.32
C ASP A 607 17.11 19.94 -35.60
N ARG A 608 17.40 19.78 -34.29
CA ARG A 608 16.66 18.84 -33.43
C ARG A 608 15.18 19.24 -33.37
N GLU A 609 14.87 20.52 -33.18
CA GLU A 609 13.47 21.00 -33.22
C GLU A 609 12.80 20.76 -34.59
N ARG A 610 13.47 21.04 -35.72
CA ARG A 610 12.92 20.77 -37.06
C ARG A 610 12.64 19.29 -37.31
N SER A 611 13.53 18.40 -36.88
CA SER A 611 13.29 16.94 -36.98
C SER A 611 12.04 16.51 -36.19
N LEU A 612 11.77 17.15 -35.06
CA LEU A 612 10.58 16.88 -34.24
C LEU A 612 9.31 17.60 -34.75
N GLN A 613 9.44 18.80 -35.32
CA GLN A 613 8.35 19.56 -35.94
C GLN A 613 7.84 18.93 -37.25
N SER A 614 8.68 18.16 -37.95
CA SER A 614 8.30 17.41 -39.16
C SER A 614 7.46 16.15 -38.92
N MET A 615 7.14 15.84 -37.66
CA MET A 615 6.42 14.61 -37.29
C MET A 615 4.91 14.72 -37.53
N GLU A 616 4.26 13.60 -37.90
CA GLU A 616 2.82 13.41 -37.70
C GLU A 616 2.52 13.25 -36.20
N ILE A 617 2.62 14.34 -35.45
CA ILE A 617 2.34 14.35 -34.01
C ILE A 617 0.88 13.94 -33.75
N ASP A 618 -0.04 14.28 -34.66
CA ASP A 618 -1.43 13.80 -34.64
C ASP A 618 -1.53 12.28 -34.82
N GLY A 619 -0.71 11.68 -35.70
CA GLY A 619 -0.64 10.23 -35.87
C GLY A 619 -0.14 9.55 -34.60
N ILE A 620 0.90 10.10 -33.96
CA ILE A 620 1.41 9.61 -32.68
C ILE A 620 0.33 9.73 -31.59
N ILE A 621 -0.32 10.89 -31.46
CA ILE A 621 -1.44 11.15 -30.54
C ILE A 621 -2.61 10.18 -30.79
N GLN A 622 -2.92 9.84 -32.05
CA GLN A 622 -3.96 8.87 -32.41
C GLN A 622 -3.58 7.41 -32.14
N SER A 623 -2.29 7.07 -31.95
CA SER A 623 -1.89 5.71 -31.55
C SER A 623 -2.49 5.34 -30.19
N PHE A 624 -2.41 6.28 -29.23
CA PHE A 624 -2.99 6.14 -27.90
C PHE A 624 -4.53 6.02 -27.95
N VAL A 625 -5.18 6.69 -28.91
CA VAL A 625 -6.64 6.56 -29.14
C VAL A 625 -6.98 5.17 -29.67
N ARG A 626 -6.23 4.68 -30.67
CA ARG A 626 -6.49 3.38 -31.31
C ARG A 626 -6.28 2.17 -30.40
N GLU A 627 -5.40 2.21 -29.41
CA GLU A 627 -5.31 1.13 -28.41
C GLU A 627 -6.66 0.89 -27.74
N ARG A 628 -7.39 1.95 -27.36
CA ARG A 628 -8.71 1.84 -26.72
C ARG A 628 -9.82 1.45 -27.70
N GLU A 629 -9.73 1.86 -28.96
CA GLU A 629 -10.65 1.41 -30.01
C GLU A 629 -10.42 -0.06 -30.39
N GLN A 630 -9.19 -0.57 -30.35
CA GLN A 630 -8.90 -1.99 -30.58
C GLN A 630 -9.29 -2.85 -29.38
N GLU A 631 -9.02 -2.41 -28.14
CA GLU A 631 -9.48 -3.12 -26.94
C GLU A 631 -11.03 -3.13 -26.82
N THR A 632 -11.74 -2.17 -27.40
CA THR A 632 -13.22 -2.18 -27.46
C THR A 632 -13.80 -2.85 -28.72
N SER A 633 -13.07 -2.90 -29.84
CA SER A 633 -13.54 -3.54 -31.09
C SER A 633 -13.14 -5.01 -31.27
N HIS A 634 -12.09 -5.50 -30.60
CA HIS A 634 -11.85 -6.95 -30.48
C HIS A 634 -12.95 -7.65 -29.66
N VAL A 635 -13.63 -6.93 -28.77
CA VAL A 635 -14.83 -7.40 -28.05
C VAL A 635 -16.11 -7.28 -28.92
N ALA A 636 -16.03 -6.69 -30.12
CA ALA A 636 -17.17 -6.40 -31.00
C ALA A 636 -17.05 -7.00 -32.41
N ARG A 637 -16.13 -7.94 -32.64
CA ARG A 637 -15.90 -8.58 -33.97
C ARG A 637 -15.99 -10.11 -33.97
N THR A 638 -16.61 -10.71 -32.96
CA THR A 638 -16.91 -12.15 -32.88
C THR A 638 -18.43 -12.43 -32.84
N GLU A 639 -19.20 -11.77 -33.72
CA GLU A 639 -20.55 -12.21 -34.10
C GLU A 639 -20.54 -12.69 -35.57
N PRO A 640 -20.88 -13.97 -35.85
CA PRO A 640 -20.88 -14.49 -37.22
C PRO A 640 -22.21 -14.21 -37.94
N THR A 641 -22.15 -13.48 -39.06
CA THR A 641 -23.32 -13.14 -39.89
C THR A 641 -23.69 -14.23 -40.88
N GLY A 642 -24.91 -14.78 -40.75
CA GLY A 642 -25.79 -15.04 -41.91
C GLY A 642 -25.51 -16.22 -42.84
N LEU A 643 -26.08 -17.39 -42.50
CA LEU A 643 -26.80 -18.33 -43.38
C LEU A 643 -26.50 -18.35 -44.90
N ALA A 644 -25.86 -19.42 -45.37
CA ALA A 644 -26.04 -19.97 -46.72
C ALA A 644 -25.89 -21.51 -46.72
N ASN A 645 -26.61 -22.20 -47.61
CA ASN A 645 -26.69 -23.67 -47.74
C ASN A 645 -27.24 -23.98 -49.16
N PRO A 646 -27.10 -25.19 -49.77
CA PRO A 646 -26.28 -26.35 -49.42
C PRO A 646 -25.41 -26.90 -50.59
N SER A 647 -24.67 -28.00 -50.40
CA SER A 647 -24.76 -29.25 -51.22
C SER A 647 -23.47 -30.11 -51.31
N CYS A 648 -23.68 -31.42 -51.48
CA CYS A 648 -22.78 -32.49 -51.97
C CYS A 648 -21.50 -32.91 -51.20
N ALA A 649 -21.22 -34.22 -51.32
CA ALA A 649 -20.03 -34.95 -50.87
C ALA A 649 -19.18 -35.35 -52.13
N PRO A 650 -18.13 -36.23 -52.14
CA PRO A 650 -17.85 -37.35 -51.22
C PRO A 650 -16.37 -37.56 -50.76
N VAL A 651 -16.19 -38.63 -49.97
CA VAL A 651 -14.94 -39.22 -49.43
C VAL A 651 -14.42 -40.32 -50.36
N PRO A 652 -13.10 -40.42 -50.66
CA PRO A 652 -12.19 -41.42 -50.01
C PRO A 652 -10.74 -40.92 -49.79
N GLY A 653 -9.84 -41.58 -49.04
CA GLY A 653 -9.94 -42.78 -48.17
C GLY A 653 -8.56 -43.46 -47.96
N GLN A 654 -8.42 -44.36 -46.97
CA GLN A 654 -7.28 -45.31 -46.74
C GLN A 654 -5.91 -44.69 -46.32
N SER A 655 -4.96 -45.36 -45.61
CA SER A 655 -4.98 -46.62 -44.81
C SER A 655 -3.71 -46.83 -43.94
N HIS A 656 -3.89 -47.38 -42.73
CA HIS A 656 -3.05 -48.36 -41.98
C HIS A 656 -1.51 -48.26 -41.76
N SER A 657 -1.10 -48.57 -40.51
CA SER A 657 0.15 -49.24 -40.01
C SER A 657 1.54 -48.63 -40.37
N ALA A 658 2.53 -48.43 -39.49
CA ALA A 658 2.96 -49.05 -38.21
C ALA A 658 3.59 -50.46 -38.31
N TYR A 659 4.92 -50.57 -38.11
CA TYR A 659 5.58 -51.47 -37.12
C TYR A 659 7.12 -51.47 -37.20
N SER A 660 7.80 -51.63 -36.04
CA SER A 660 9.13 -52.26 -35.87
C SER A 660 10.37 -51.53 -36.48
N THR A 661 11.65 -51.63 -36.04
CA THR A 661 12.38 -52.19 -34.87
C THR A 661 13.83 -51.56 -34.91
N ILE A 662 14.88 -51.86 -34.11
CA ILE A 662 15.21 -52.98 -33.20
C ILE A 662 16.17 -52.58 -32.05
N GLU A 663 16.42 -53.57 -31.19
CA GLU A 663 17.42 -53.85 -30.13
C GLU A 663 18.92 -53.55 -30.43
N THR A 664 19.91 -53.61 -29.51
CA THR A 664 20.00 -53.71 -28.02
C THR A 664 21.42 -53.35 -27.51
N SER A 665 21.55 -53.17 -26.18
CA SER A 665 22.71 -53.49 -25.31
C SER A 665 23.92 -52.54 -25.20
N ASP A 666 24.62 -52.43 -24.06
CA ASP A 666 24.25 -52.60 -22.63
C ASP A 666 25.36 -52.03 -21.70
N ARG A 667 25.03 -51.82 -20.41
CA ARG A 667 25.90 -51.64 -19.21
C ARG A 667 26.44 -50.24 -18.88
N LEU A 668 25.97 -49.62 -17.77
CA LEU A 668 26.29 -49.78 -16.31
C LEU A 668 27.47 -48.86 -15.92
N HIS A 669 27.52 -48.15 -14.78
CA HIS A 669 26.62 -47.84 -13.65
C HIS A 669 27.20 -46.54 -12.99
N GLU A 670 26.70 -45.85 -11.95
CA GLU A 670 25.79 -46.17 -10.83
C GLU A 670 24.74 -45.05 -10.59
N ASN A 671 23.82 -45.30 -9.67
CA ASN A 671 22.83 -44.37 -9.11
C ASN A 671 22.70 -44.69 -7.61
N PRO A 672 22.19 -43.79 -6.74
CA PRO A 672 21.01 -44.22 -5.99
C PRO A 672 19.98 -43.12 -5.72
N GLY A 673 18.72 -43.52 -5.61
CA GLY A 673 17.60 -42.67 -5.18
C GLY A 673 16.91 -43.15 -3.90
N THR A 674 16.05 -42.27 -3.39
CA THR A 674 14.78 -42.55 -2.70
C THR A 674 14.71 -43.66 -1.65
N TRP A 675 14.56 -43.30 -0.37
CA TRP A 675 13.88 -44.14 0.62
C TRP A 675 12.96 -43.34 1.55
N MET A 676 11.90 -44.01 1.99
CA MET A 676 10.85 -43.50 2.88
C MET A 676 11.29 -43.54 4.36
N TYR A 677 10.54 -42.89 5.24
CA TYR A 677 10.42 -43.31 6.64
C TYR A 677 8.98 -43.17 7.14
N GLN A 678 8.51 -44.17 7.89
CA GLN A 678 7.22 -44.19 8.59
C GLN A 678 7.45 -44.14 10.11
N ASP A 679 6.42 -43.77 10.87
CA ASP A 679 6.42 -43.85 12.33
C ASP A 679 6.47 -45.28 12.87
N GLN A 680 7.16 -45.47 13.99
CA GLN A 680 6.70 -46.40 15.03
C GLN A 680 7.14 -45.93 16.43
N GLN A 681 6.31 -46.25 17.43
CA GLN A 681 6.49 -45.88 18.85
C GLN A 681 6.93 -47.10 19.69
N GLN A 682 7.12 -46.88 21.00
CA GLN A 682 7.23 -47.87 22.11
C GLN A 682 8.64 -48.45 22.38
N LEU A 683 9.06 -48.79 23.62
CA LEU A 683 8.53 -48.49 24.98
C LEU A 683 9.62 -48.69 26.07
N PHE A 684 9.36 -48.11 27.26
CA PHE A 684 9.87 -48.44 28.63
C PHE A 684 11.37 -48.35 29.06
N ASN A 685 11.54 -47.65 30.20
CA ASN A 685 12.45 -47.83 31.35
C ASN A 685 13.70 -48.75 31.30
N GLU A 686 14.84 -48.24 31.82
CA GLU A 686 15.26 -48.50 33.22
C GLU A 686 16.39 -47.52 33.72
N ARG A 687 16.84 -47.68 34.97
CA ARG A 687 17.91 -46.93 35.70
C ARG A 687 18.90 -47.99 36.30
N PRO A 688 19.98 -47.69 37.10
CA PRO A 688 20.52 -46.42 37.62
C PRO A 688 22.08 -46.26 37.64
N MET A 689 22.58 -45.19 38.31
CA MET A 689 23.94 -45.06 38.93
C MET A 689 25.16 -44.91 37.98
N LEU A 690 26.34 -44.35 38.37
CA LEU A 690 26.87 -43.78 39.63
C LEU A 690 28.08 -42.82 39.38
N ARG A 691 28.17 -41.65 40.07
CA ARG A 691 29.40 -40.87 40.46
C ARG A 691 30.42 -40.41 39.37
N ALA A 692 31.34 -39.44 39.56
CA ALA A 692 31.60 -38.40 40.58
C ALA A 692 32.58 -37.31 40.01
N LEU A 693 33.05 -36.39 40.88
CA LEU A 693 34.13 -35.38 40.71
C LEU A 693 33.70 -34.09 39.96
N VAL A 694 34.03 -32.86 40.39
CA VAL A 694 34.72 -32.37 41.61
C VAL A 694 34.15 -30.98 42.04
N LYS A 695 34.28 -30.61 43.33
CA LYS A 695 34.03 -29.23 43.87
C LYS A 695 35.37 -28.61 44.33
N PRO A 696 35.54 -27.28 44.25
CA PRO A 696 35.46 -26.42 45.46
C PRO A 696 34.89 -25.01 45.14
N SER A 697 34.68 -24.03 46.06
CA SER A 697 34.48 -23.97 47.52
C SER A 697 33.92 -22.57 47.87
N ALA A 698 33.36 -22.35 49.06
CA ALA A 698 32.88 -21.04 49.51
C ALA A 698 33.72 -20.49 50.69
N PHE A 699 33.77 -19.15 50.85
CA PHE A 699 34.30 -18.47 52.04
C PHE A 699 33.54 -17.15 52.33
N GLN A 700 33.68 -16.59 53.53
CA GLN A 700 32.84 -15.49 54.06
C GLN A 700 33.63 -14.30 54.66
N LYS A 701 33.02 -13.10 54.55
CA LYS A 701 32.99 -11.94 55.50
C LYS A 701 34.29 -11.29 56.03
N ALA A 702 34.40 -9.97 55.80
CA ALA A 702 34.82 -8.88 56.73
C ALA A 702 34.87 -7.52 55.98
N HIS A 703 34.83 -6.30 56.57
CA HIS A 703 34.03 -5.74 57.68
C HIS A 703 34.23 -4.18 57.71
N ALA A 704 33.17 -3.35 57.86
CA ALA A 704 33.19 -1.89 58.19
C ALA A 704 33.94 -0.93 57.22
N SER A 705 33.78 0.42 57.22
CA SER A 705 32.80 1.39 57.78
C SER A 705 32.55 2.51 56.73
N THR A 706 31.51 3.37 56.73
CA THR A 706 31.17 4.43 57.70
C THR A 706 29.78 5.02 57.31
N VAL A 707 29.05 5.68 58.23
CA VAL A 707 27.67 6.21 57.99
C VAL A 707 27.54 7.69 58.37
N SER A 708 26.83 8.48 57.56
CA SER A 708 26.20 9.75 57.99
C SER A 708 25.00 10.15 57.11
N HIS A 709 23.79 10.05 57.69
CA HIS A 709 22.52 10.73 57.40
C HIS A 709 22.22 11.38 56.03
N ILE A 710 21.09 10.97 55.43
CA ILE A 710 19.91 11.81 55.16
C ILE A 710 18.68 10.88 55.05
N SER A 711 17.51 11.31 55.56
CA SER A 711 16.32 10.45 55.69
C SER A 711 15.51 10.34 54.38
N PRO A 712 15.19 9.12 53.89
CA PRO A 712 14.24 8.94 52.79
C PRO A 712 12.78 9.20 53.21
N ILE A 713 12.00 9.74 52.28
CA ILE A 713 10.55 9.99 52.44
C ILE A 713 9.80 8.65 52.38
N ARG A 714 8.70 8.52 53.15
CA ARG A 714 7.79 7.37 53.04
C ARG A 714 7.19 7.27 51.63
N ILE A 715 7.60 6.25 50.88
CA ILE A 715 6.85 5.75 49.72
C ILE A 715 5.67 4.92 50.27
N PRO A 716 4.43 5.08 49.77
CA PRO A 716 3.32 4.23 50.19
C PRO A 716 3.56 2.77 49.76
N GLU A 717 3.19 1.83 50.61
CA GLU A 717 3.30 0.40 50.31
C GLU A 717 2.35 0.01 49.16
N PHE A 718 2.91 -0.25 47.98
CA PHE A 718 2.21 -1.03 46.96
C PHE A 718 2.11 -2.48 47.46
N PRO A 719 0.92 -3.11 47.44
CA PRO A 719 0.77 -4.49 47.89
C PRO A 719 1.45 -5.44 46.90
N MET A 720 2.73 -5.78 47.16
CA MET A 720 3.53 -6.63 46.28
C MET A 720 3.21 -8.12 46.48
N ALA A 721 1.92 -8.45 46.41
CA ALA A 721 1.45 -9.83 46.28
C ALA A 721 1.73 -10.33 44.85
N TYR A 722 2.97 -10.79 44.62
CA TYR A 722 3.27 -11.65 43.48
C TYR A 722 2.63 -13.02 43.71
N GLU A 723 1.31 -13.10 43.53
CA GLU A 723 0.66 -14.38 43.28
C GLU A 723 1.35 -15.01 42.07
N SER A 724 1.80 -16.26 42.21
CA SER A 724 2.51 -16.95 41.15
C SER A 724 1.55 -17.21 39.98
N ALA A 725 1.62 -16.37 38.95
CA ALA A 725 0.72 -16.43 37.81
C ALA A 725 0.62 -17.87 37.26
N PRO A 726 -0.59 -18.39 36.99
CA PRO A 726 -0.79 -19.79 36.64
C PRO A 726 0.04 -20.15 35.42
N LYS A 727 0.72 -21.30 35.48
CA LYS A 727 1.61 -21.77 34.41
C LYS A 727 0.83 -21.83 33.09
N LYS A 728 1.18 -20.95 32.15
CA LYS A 728 0.65 -21.01 30.78
C LYS A 728 1.18 -22.26 30.09
N VAL A 729 0.27 -23.11 29.61
CA VAL A 729 0.60 -24.26 28.77
C VAL A 729 0.51 -23.82 27.31
N ARG A 730 1.50 -24.19 26.49
CA ARG A 730 1.51 -23.93 25.05
C ARG A 730 0.88 -25.12 24.32
N HIS A 731 -0.13 -24.83 23.52
CA HIS A 731 -0.83 -25.79 22.66
C HIS A 731 -0.54 -25.50 21.17
N SER A 732 -0.91 -26.44 20.30
CA SER A 732 -0.80 -26.29 18.84
C SER A 732 -2.03 -26.86 18.16
N LEU A 733 -2.66 -26.07 17.29
CA LEU A 733 -3.86 -26.42 16.53
C LEU A 733 -3.51 -26.44 15.04
N PRO A 734 -3.57 -27.59 14.35
CA PRO A 734 -3.46 -27.61 12.88
C PRO A 734 -4.56 -26.75 12.25
N ALA A 735 -4.17 -25.91 11.29
CA ALA A 735 -5.12 -25.03 10.61
C ALA A 735 -4.53 -24.46 9.31
N VAL A 736 -5.42 -24.18 8.36
CA VAL A 736 -5.13 -23.45 7.13
C VAL A 736 -5.71 -22.04 7.25
N LEU A 737 -4.89 -21.00 7.10
CA LEU A 737 -5.36 -19.62 7.00
C LEU A 737 -5.72 -19.33 5.55
N MET A 738 -6.99 -19.05 5.26
CA MET A 738 -7.44 -18.76 3.89
C MET A 738 -8.07 -17.37 3.78
N ARG A 739 -7.97 -16.80 2.59
CA ARG A 739 -8.88 -15.74 2.11
C ARG A 739 -10.06 -16.44 1.45
N ALA A 740 -11.27 -16.14 1.91
CA ALA A 740 -12.50 -16.63 1.32
C ALA A 740 -13.39 -15.41 1.00
N GLY A 741 -13.60 -15.15 -0.29
CA GLY A 741 -14.20 -13.92 -0.78
C GLY A 741 -13.47 -12.64 -0.30
N THR A 742 -14.21 -11.76 0.35
CA THR A 742 -13.71 -10.53 1.01
C THR A 742 -13.51 -10.71 2.52
N SER A 743 -13.09 -11.89 2.96
CA SER A 743 -12.81 -12.21 4.38
C SER A 743 -11.60 -13.13 4.54
N LYS A 744 -11.03 -13.16 5.74
CA LYS A 744 -9.90 -14.02 6.12
C LYS A 744 -10.24 -14.76 7.42
N GLY A 745 -9.87 -16.02 7.53
CA GLY A 745 -10.04 -16.81 8.74
C GLY A 745 -9.31 -18.14 8.70
N LEU A 746 -9.29 -18.83 9.84
CA LEU A 746 -8.79 -20.20 9.90
C LEU A 746 -9.83 -21.18 9.36
N PHE A 747 -9.36 -22.19 8.65
CA PHE A 747 -10.06 -23.41 8.28
C PHE A 747 -9.39 -24.55 9.04
N ILE A 748 -10.19 -25.35 9.74
CA ILE A 748 -9.74 -26.32 10.75
C ILE A 748 -10.52 -27.61 10.54
N HIS A 749 -9.85 -28.77 10.56
CA HIS A 749 -10.57 -30.04 10.53
C HIS A 749 -11.30 -30.27 11.84
N ARG A 750 -12.52 -30.81 11.77
CA ARG A 750 -13.33 -31.15 12.95
C ARG A 750 -12.58 -32.02 13.95
N HIS A 751 -11.69 -32.90 13.49
CA HIS A 751 -10.95 -33.84 14.35
C HIS A 751 -9.81 -33.19 15.14
N ASP A 752 -9.34 -31.99 14.77
CA ASP A 752 -8.35 -31.23 15.52
C ASP A 752 -8.94 -30.47 16.72
N LEU A 753 -10.27 -30.42 16.83
CA LEU A 753 -11.00 -29.72 17.89
C LEU A 753 -11.67 -30.69 18.88
N PRO A 754 -11.85 -30.29 20.16
CA PRO A 754 -12.46 -31.12 21.19
C PRO A 754 -13.79 -31.78 20.81
N ALA A 755 -14.12 -32.88 21.49
CA ALA A 755 -15.32 -33.65 21.24
C ALA A 755 -16.59 -32.80 21.44
N SER A 756 -16.65 -31.94 22.46
CA SER A 756 -17.76 -31.00 22.63
C SER A 756 -17.52 -29.67 21.91
N GLN A 757 -18.54 -29.17 21.20
CA GLN A 757 -18.53 -27.83 20.61
C GLN A 757 -18.42 -26.70 21.66
N SER A 758 -18.91 -26.93 22.88
CA SER A 758 -18.77 -25.96 23.98
C SER A 758 -17.32 -25.74 24.43
N GLU A 759 -16.44 -26.73 24.20
CA GLU A 759 -15.03 -26.67 24.59
C GLU A 759 -14.17 -25.92 23.56
N TRP A 760 -14.64 -25.76 22.31
CA TRP A 760 -13.93 -25.04 21.25
C TRP A 760 -13.70 -23.56 21.59
N VAL A 761 -14.53 -22.99 22.47
CA VAL A 761 -14.49 -21.56 22.83
C VAL A 761 -13.10 -21.12 23.28
N ARG A 762 -12.43 -21.90 24.16
CA ARG A 762 -11.11 -21.54 24.69
C ARG A 762 -10.00 -21.62 23.62
N PRO A 763 -9.79 -22.75 22.90
CA PRO A 763 -8.83 -22.82 21.79
C PRO A 763 -9.04 -21.75 20.73
N LEU A 764 -10.29 -21.49 20.31
CA LEU A 764 -10.56 -20.53 19.23
C LEU A 764 -10.37 -19.08 19.68
N LEU A 765 -10.70 -18.71 20.92
CA LEU A 765 -10.39 -17.38 21.48
C LEU A 765 -8.88 -17.14 21.57
N ALA A 766 -8.13 -18.12 22.05
CA ALA A 766 -6.68 -18.02 22.21
C ALA A 766 -5.96 -18.01 20.85
N ALA A 767 -6.25 -18.96 19.95
CA ALA A 767 -5.64 -19.03 18.62
C ALA A 767 -5.91 -17.78 17.76
N MET A 768 -7.09 -17.16 17.90
CA MET A 768 -7.44 -15.91 17.21
C MET A 768 -6.97 -14.64 17.94
N GLY A 769 -6.38 -14.75 19.14
CA GLY A 769 -5.82 -13.62 19.88
C GLY A 769 -6.84 -12.76 20.66
N SER A 770 -8.08 -13.23 20.84
CA SER A 770 -9.14 -12.50 21.56
C SER A 770 -9.16 -12.74 23.06
N GLN A 771 -8.33 -13.66 23.57
CA GLN A 771 -8.15 -13.88 25.01
C GLN A 771 -7.62 -12.60 25.70
N GLY A 772 -8.02 -12.38 26.96
CA GLY A 772 -7.79 -11.13 27.68
C GLY A 772 -8.59 -9.95 27.13
N SER A 773 -9.55 -10.19 26.22
CA SER A 773 -10.29 -9.16 25.48
C SER A 773 -9.39 -8.17 24.71
N ASP A 774 -8.28 -8.62 24.11
CA ASP A 774 -7.44 -7.74 23.29
C ASP A 774 -8.19 -7.26 22.03
N ALA A 775 -8.23 -5.93 21.86
CA ALA A 775 -8.81 -5.28 20.69
C ALA A 775 -7.88 -5.30 19.46
N ARG A 776 -6.59 -5.67 19.64
CA ARG A 776 -5.58 -5.77 18.57
C ARG A 776 -5.35 -7.20 18.06
N GLN A 777 -5.81 -8.21 18.80
CA GLN A 777 -5.55 -9.63 18.55
C GLN A 777 -4.06 -9.98 18.40
N ILE A 778 -3.18 -9.33 19.18
CA ILE A 778 -1.73 -9.36 18.97
C ILE A 778 -1.07 -10.70 19.35
N ASP A 779 -1.69 -11.47 20.25
CA ASP A 779 -1.22 -12.79 20.73
C ASP A 779 -1.95 -13.94 20.00
N GLY A 780 -2.25 -13.77 18.70
CA GLY A 780 -2.92 -14.76 17.86
C GLY A 780 -2.99 -14.37 16.38
N VAL A 781 -3.78 -15.10 15.58
CA VAL A 781 -3.81 -14.92 14.10
C VAL A 781 -4.93 -14.00 13.58
N GLY A 782 -5.77 -13.49 14.48
CA GLY A 782 -6.87 -12.57 14.15
C GLY A 782 -6.36 -11.21 13.63
N GLY A 783 -7.06 -10.64 12.66
CA GLY A 783 -6.65 -9.37 12.04
C GLY A 783 -7.28 -8.11 12.64
N ALA A 784 -7.74 -8.16 13.89
CA ALA A 784 -8.41 -7.06 14.61
C ALA A 784 -9.70 -6.51 13.95
N THR A 785 -10.31 -7.24 13.01
CA THR A 785 -11.59 -6.84 12.39
C THR A 785 -12.59 -8.01 12.27
N SER A 786 -13.89 -7.71 12.19
CA SER A 786 -14.94 -8.71 11.98
C SER A 786 -14.90 -9.40 10.60
N THR A 787 -14.05 -8.94 9.66
CA THR A 787 -13.77 -9.62 8.38
C THR A 787 -12.50 -10.48 8.43
N THR A 788 -11.71 -10.39 9.50
CA THR A 788 -10.41 -11.09 9.66
C THR A 788 -10.28 -11.89 10.96
N SER A 789 -11.31 -11.84 11.81
CA SER A 789 -11.48 -12.64 13.03
C SER A 789 -12.60 -13.67 12.79
N LYS A 790 -12.26 -14.79 12.15
CA LYS A 790 -13.21 -15.81 11.69
C LYS A 790 -12.60 -17.21 11.72
N VAL A 791 -13.43 -18.21 11.96
CA VAL A 791 -13.06 -19.64 11.84
C VAL A 791 -14.13 -20.38 11.03
N ALA A 792 -13.69 -21.35 10.25
CA ALA A 792 -14.49 -22.38 9.60
C ALA A 792 -13.98 -23.74 10.11
N VAL A 793 -14.90 -24.57 10.62
CA VAL A 793 -14.61 -25.97 10.99
C VAL A 793 -15.28 -26.85 9.95
N VAL A 794 -14.53 -27.81 9.40
CA VAL A 794 -14.96 -28.65 8.26
C VAL A 794 -14.73 -30.12 8.56
N SER A 795 -15.61 -31.00 8.08
CA SER A 795 -15.41 -32.45 8.06
C SER A 795 -16.15 -33.09 6.89
N PRO A 796 -15.82 -34.33 6.48
CA PRO A 796 -16.72 -35.14 5.66
C PRO A 796 -18.12 -35.21 6.29
N SER A 797 -19.17 -35.20 5.46
CA SER A 797 -20.53 -35.38 5.95
C SER A 797 -20.90 -36.85 6.09
N ALA A 798 -21.76 -37.17 7.06
CA ALA A 798 -22.44 -38.45 7.14
C ALA A 798 -23.83 -38.43 6.47
N ARG A 799 -24.22 -37.32 5.84
CA ARG A 799 -25.52 -37.17 5.16
C ARG A 799 -25.42 -37.63 3.70
N MET A 800 -26.35 -38.49 3.29
CA MET A 800 -26.46 -38.94 1.91
C MET A 800 -26.58 -37.75 0.95
N GLY A 801 -25.74 -37.69 -0.08
CA GLY A 801 -25.76 -36.62 -1.09
C GLY A 801 -25.18 -35.28 -0.62
N VAL A 802 -24.43 -35.26 0.48
CA VAL A 802 -23.64 -34.12 0.98
C VAL A 802 -22.18 -34.58 1.13
N ASP A 803 -21.22 -33.76 0.71
CA ASP A 803 -19.81 -34.11 0.76
C ASP A 803 -19.16 -33.69 2.09
N VAL A 804 -19.42 -32.46 2.55
CA VAL A 804 -18.82 -31.91 3.79
C VAL A 804 -19.81 -31.17 4.68
N ASP A 805 -19.60 -31.31 5.99
CA ASP A 805 -20.21 -30.47 7.03
C ASP A 805 -19.34 -29.23 7.29
N TYR A 806 -19.99 -28.09 7.49
CA TYR A 806 -19.34 -26.80 7.75
C TYR A 806 -19.96 -26.08 8.95
N THR A 807 -19.15 -25.76 9.96
CA THR A 807 -19.50 -24.86 11.07
C THR A 807 -18.72 -23.55 10.96
N PHE A 808 -19.44 -22.44 10.80
CA PHE A 808 -18.86 -21.12 10.95
C PHE A 808 -18.77 -20.70 12.43
N VAL A 809 -17.70 -19.99 12.78
CA VAL A 809 -17.56 -19.33 14.09
C VAL A 809 -17.07 -17.89 13.89
N GLN A 810 -17.84 -16.92 14.38
CA GLN A 810 -17.40 -15.53 14.49
C GLN A 810 -16.74 -15.31 15.84
N VAL A 811 -15.44 -15.07 15.86
CA VAL A 811 -14.72 -14.69 17.08
C VAL A 811 -14.79 -13.17 17.26
N ALA A 812 -15.20 -12.70 18.44
CA ALA A 812 -15.30 -11.27 18.73
C ALA A 812 -13.91 -10.63 18.88
N VAL A 813 -13.80 -9.34 18.58
CA VAL A 813 -12.55 -8.56 18.72
C VAL A 813 -12.72 -7.65 19.93
N GLY A 814 -11.75 -7.65 20.86
CA GLY A 814 -11.85 -6.88 22.10
C GLY A 814 -12.85 -7.44 23.12
N GLN A 815 -13.27 -8.71 22.98
CA GLN A 815 -14.19 -9.42 23.88
C GLN A 815 -13.90 -10.93 23.84
N GLU A 816 -13.94 -11.59 25.00
CA GLU A 816 -13.81 -13.06 25.11
C GLU A 816 -15.11 -13.80 24.75
N THR A 817 -15.64 -13.57 23.55
CA THR A 817 -16.87 -14.20 23.07
C THR A 817 -16.74 -14.76 21.65
N VAL A 818 -17.48 -15.85 21.39
CA VAL A 818 -17.62 -16.45 20.06
C VAL A 818 -19.11 -16.63 19.74
N ASP A 819 -19.46 -16.47 18.47
CA ASP A 819 -20.83 -16.55 17.96
C ASP A 819 -20.92 -17.64 16.90
N PHE A 820 -21.77 -18.64 17.18
CA PHE A 820 -22.09 -19.79 16.33
C PHE A 820 -23.45 -19.65 15.62
N SER A 821 -24.19 -18.56 15.84
CA SER A 821 -25.64 -18.51 15.59
C SER A 821 -26.06 -18.46 14.11
N GLY A 822 -25.16 -18.15 13.17
CA GLY A 822 -25.51 -18.02 11.76
C GLY A 822 -24.32 -18.28 10.82
N ASN A 823 -24.59 -18.29 9.51
CA ASN A 823 -23.61 -18.58 8.47
C ASN A 823 -22.82 -17.32 8.04
N CYS A 824 -21.54 -17.47 7.67
CA CYS A 824 -20.79 -16.46 6.92
C CYS A 824 -20.46 -16.95 5.51
N GLY A 825 -21.34 -16.67 4.54
CA GLY A 825 -21.16 -17.13 3.14
C GLY A 825 -19.84 -16.73 2.47
N ASN A 826 -19.21 -15.60 2.85
CA ASN A 826 -17.86 -15.28 2.38
C ASN A 826 -16.84 -16.36 2.77
N MET A 827 -16.93 -16.91 3.98
CA MET A 827 -16.11 -18.03 4.44
C MET A 827 -16.55 -19.35 3.81
N CYS A 828 -17.85 -19.53 3.55
CA CYS A 828 -18.37 -20.70 2.84
C CYS A 828 -17.65 -20.91 1.50
N ALA A 829 -17.41 -19.83 0.73
CA ALA A 829 -16.70 -19.86 -0.55
C ALA A 829 -15.24 -20.38 -0.51
N GLY A 830 -14.69 -20.66 0.68
CA GLY A 830 -13.40 -21.33 0.86
C GLY A 830 -13.53 -22.81 1.27
N VAL A 831 -14.73 -23.30 1.55
CA VAL A 831 -14.99 -24.66 2.04
C VAL A 831 -14.87 -25.67 0.91
N GLY A 832 -15.41 -25.39 -0.29
CA GLY A 832 -15.15 -26.21 -1.48
C GLY A 832 -13.64 -26.36 -1.76
N PRO A 833 -12.90 -25.25 -1.93
CA PRO A 833 -11.43 -25.26 -2.08
C PRO A 833 -10.67 -26.02 -0.98
N PHE A 834 -11.03 -25.81 0.28
CA PHE A 834 -10.44 -26.53 1.41
C PHE A 834 -10.73 -28.04 1.32
N ALA A 835 -11.95 -28.44 0.97
CA ALA A 835 -12.34 -29.84 0.86
C ALA A 835 -11.58 -30.58 -0.25
N LEU A 836 -11.29 -29.93 -1.38
CA LEU A 836 -10.41 -30.49 -2.43
C LEU A 836 -8.95 -30.56 -1.96
N GLN A 837 -8.38 -29.43 -1.53
CA GLN A 837 -6.96 -29.34 -1.18
C GLN A 837 -6.57 -30.23 0.02
N GLU A 838 -7.49 -30.49 0.95
CA GLU A 838 -7.28 -31.40 2.08
C GLU A 838 -7.74 -32.85 1.79
N GLY A 839 -8.16 -33.15 0.55
CA GLY A 839 -8.54 -34.49 0.11
C GLY A 839 -9.81 -35.07 0.74
N LEU A 840 -10.65 -34.22 1.38
CA LEU A 840 -11.97 -34.59 1.89
C LEU A 840 -12.94 -34.90 0.74
N VAL A 841 -12.74 -34.24 -0.39
CA VAL A 841 -13.44 -34.44 -1.66
C VAL A 841 -12.38 -34.56 -2.75
N ARG A 842 -12.67 -35.33 -3.81
CA ARG A 842 -11.72 -35.57 -4.92
C ARG A 842 -12.45 -35.44 -6.25
N ALA A 843 -11.87 -34.68 -7.17
CA ALA A 843 -12.33 -34.62 -8.54
C ALA A 843 -12.08 -35.94 -9.29
N ARG A 844 -12.87 -36.20 -10.32
CA ARG A 844 -12.68 -37.32 -11.25
C ARG A 844 -11.58 -36.94 -12.28
N PRO A 845 -10.79 -37.90 -12.80
CA PRO A 845 -9.79 -37.60 -13.81
C PRO A 845 -10.40 -36.88 -15.04
N GLY A 846 -9.89 -35.69 -15.36
CA GLY A 846 -10.37 -34.83 -16.45
C GLY A 846 -11.59 -33.95 -16.13
N GLU A 847 -12.11 -33.98 -14.90
CA GLU A 847 -13.20 -33.10 -14.45
C GLU A 847 -12.67 -31.68 -14.19
N LYS A 848 -13.09 -30.69 -15.00
CA LYS A 848 -12.61 -29.30 -14.92
C LYS A 848 -13.37 -28.41 -13.94
N THR A 849 -14.57 -28.85 -13.54
CA THR A 849 -15.45 -28.12 -12.62
C THR A 849 -16.14 -29.11 -11.70
N LEU A 850 -16.10 -28.86 -10.39
CA LEU A 850 -16.68 -29.76 -9.39
C LEU A 850 -17.64 -28.99 -8.47
N ASP A 851 -18.85 -29.54 -8.27
CA ASP A 851 -19.84 -29.05 -7.32
C ASP A 851 -19.61 -29.69 -5.94
N VAL A 852 -19.07 -28.94 -4.98
CA VAL A 852 -18.91 -29.41 -3.60
C VAL A 852 -20.17 -29.09 -2.79
N ARG A 853 -20.85 -30.13 -2.29
CA ARG A 853 -22.09 -30.02 -1.52
C ARG A 853 -21.80 -29.89 -0.02
N ILE A 854 -22.09 -28.72 0.51
CA ILE A 854 -21.72 -28.27 1.85
C ILE A 854 -22.97 -28.13 2.71
N PHE A 855 -23.10 -28.94 3.78
CA PHE A 855 -24.14 -28.74 4.79
C PHE A 855 -23.66 -27.76 5.86
N ASN A 856 -24.22 -26.54 5.87
CA ASN A 856 -23.94 -25.59 6.93
C ASN A 856 -24.68 -25.98 8.21
N THR A 857 -23.91 -26.35 9.23
CA THR A 857 -24.40 -26.81 10.55
C THR A 857 -24.99 -25.69 11.41
N ASN A 858 -24.65 -24.43 11.18
CA ASN A 858 -25.21 -23.29 11.93
C ASN A 858 -26.69 -23.06 11.57
N THR A 859 -27.03 -23.11 10.28
CA THR A 859 -28.38 -22.83 9.76
C THR A 859 -29.15 -24.07 9.32
N SER A 860 -28.52 -25.26 9.33
CA SER A 860 -29.05 -26.50 8.75
C SER A 860 -29.50 -26.33 7.28
N ARG A 861 -28.65 -25.71 6.45
CA ARG A 861 -28.93 -25.42 5.03
C ARG A 861 -27.84 -25.96 4.10
N LEU A 862 -28.25 -26.39 2.92
CA LEU A 862 -27.36 -26.86 1.86
C LEU A 862 -26.81 -25.67 1.07
N ILE A 863 -25.53 -25.72 0.77
CA ILE A 863 -24.82 -24.79 -0.09
C ILE A 863 -24.01 -25.64 -1.09
N VAL A 864 -23.87 -25.18 -2.32
CA VAL A 864 -22.99 -25.80 -3.31
C VAL A 864 -21.94 -24.78 -3.73
N ASP A 865 -20.66 -25.11 -3.55
CA ASP A 865 -19.54 -24.36 -4.12
C ASP A 865 -19.15 -25.05 -5.44
N THR A 866 -19.52 -24.49 -6.59
CA THR A 866 -18.93 -24.91 -7.88
C THR A 866 -17.53 -24.32 -7.96
N VAL A 867 -16.50 -25.16 -8.02
CA VAL A 867 -15.08 -24.76 -8.12
C VAL A 867 -14.47 -25.18 -9.46
N GLN A 868 -13.45 -24.43 -9.94
CA GLN A 868 -12.58 -24.89 -11.03
C GLN A 868 -11.52 -25.86 -10.49
N VAL A 869 -11.20 -26.87 -11.30
CA VAL A 869 -10.25 -27.94 -10.97
C VAL A 869 -9.09 -27.91 -11.98
N ASP A 870 -7.86 -28.10 -11.49
CA ASP A 870 -6.65 -28.19 -12.31
C ASP A 870 -6.42 -29.60 -12.90
N GLU A 871 -5.39 -29.77 -13.73
CA GLU A 871 -5.11 -31.05 -14.41
C GLU A 871 -4.68 -32.17 -13.45
N ASP A 872 -4.20 -31.83 -12.24
CA ASP A 872 -3.83 -32.75 -11.17
C ASP A 872 -5.05 -33.14 -10.28
N GLY A 873 -6.23 -32.57 -10.52
CA GLY A 873 -7.46 -32.83 -9.74
C GLY A 873 -7.59 -32.00 -8.46
N SER A 874 -6.77 -30.96 -8.31
CA SER A 874 -6.75 -30.02 -7.19
C SER A 874 -7.58 -28.75 -7.50
N PHE A 875 -7.78 -27.87 -6.50
CA PHE A 875 -8.43 -26.59 -6.71
C PHE A 875 -7.49 -25.58 -7.38
N SER A 876 -7.81 -25.19 -8.63
CA SER A 876 -7.13 -24.09 -9.32
C SER A 876 -7.41 -22.77 -8.60
N GLU A 877 -6.40 -22.19 -7.93
CA GLU A 877 -6.55 -20.89 -7.25
C GLU A 877 -6.58 -19.69 -8.22
N ASP A 878 -5.82 -19.79 -9.32
CA ASP A 878 -5.65 -18.72 -10.30
C ASP A 878 -6.81 -18.63 -11.30
N GLY A 879 -7.00 -17.42 -11.83
CA GLY A 879 -8.08 -17.08 -12.76
C GLY A 879 -8.22 -15.57 -12.96
N ASP A 880 -9.11 -15.15 -13.85
CA ASP A 880 -9.35 -13.75 -14.23
C ASP A 880 -10.53 -13.10 -13.48
N TYR A 881 -11.27 -13.86 -12.65
CA TYR A 881 -12.47 -13.35 -11.98
C TYR A 881 -12.12 -12.33 -10.87
N ALA A 882 -12.63 -11.10 -11.02
CA ALA A 882 -12.40 -9.99 -10.09
C ALA A 882 -13.60 -9.76 -9.16
N ILE A 883 -13.36 -9.56 -7.86
CA ILE A 883 -14.42 -9.24 -6.88
C ILE A 883 -14.17 -7.92 -6.14
N SER A 884 -15.22 -7.10 -6.07
CA SER A 884 -15.26 -5.80 -5.37
C SER A 884 -14.80 -5.94 -3.91
N GLY A 885 -13.62 -5.38 -3.60
CA GLY A 885 -13.01 -5.44 -2.27
C GLY A 885 -11.76 -6.34 -2.13
N VAL A 886 -11.33 -7.00 -3.20
CA VAL A 886 -10.01 -7.66 -3.30
C VAL A 886 -9.17 -6.94 -4.36
N LYS A 887 -7.84 -6.89 -4.17
CA LYS A 887 -6.90 -6.43 -5.21
C LYS A 887 -6.32 -7.65 -5.93
N GLY A 888 -6.56 -7.75 -7.24
CA GLY A 888 -6.22 -8.91 -8.05
C GLY A 888 -7.44 -9.77 -8.40
N THR A 889 -7.21 -10.80 -9.22
CA THR A 889 -8.20 -11.77 -9.69
C THR A 889 -7.98 -13.13 -9.00
N GLY A 890 -8.78 -14.14 -9.39
CA GLY A 890 -8.57 -15.54 -9.05
C GLY A 890 -9.65 -16.40 -9.71
N SER A 891 -9.63 -17.71 -9.44
CA SER A 891 -10.62 -18.67 -9.93
C SER A 891 -12.05 -18.33 -9.46
N GLU A 892 -13.04 -18.41 -10.36
CA GLU A 892 -14.46 -18.20 -10.04
C GLU A 892 -15.02 -19.41 -9.27
N ILE A 893 -15.54 -19.13 -8.08
CA ILE A 893 -16.28 -20.07 -7.23
C ILE A 893 -17.74 -19.61 -7.20
N LYS A 894 -18.66 -20.42 -7.72
CA LYS A 894 -20.10 -20.09 -7.72
C LYS A 894 -20.74 -20.67 -6.47
N VAL A 895 -21.05 -19.80 -5.50
CA VAL A 895 -21.67 -20.20 -4.23
C VAL A 895 -23.18 -20.17 -4.38
N ALA A 896 -23.81 -21.34 -4.48
CA ALA A 896 -25.25 -21.50 -4.58
C ALA A 896 -25.85 -21.85 -3.22
N PHE A 897 -26.59 -20.93 -2.60
CA PHE A 897 -27.42 -21.24 -1.43
C PHE A 897 -28.70 -21.92 -1.93
N VAL A 898 -28.96 -23.17 -1.49
CA VAL A 898 -30.12 -23.98 -1.93
C VAL A 898 -31.18 -24.03 -0.82
N ASP A 899 -32.44 -23.84 -1.19
CA ASP A 899 -33.56 -23.47 -0.30
C ASP A 899 -33.10 -22.55 0.86
N PRO A 900 -32.67 -21.30 0.55
CA PRO A 900 -32.14 -20.40 1.57
C PRO A 900 -33.17 -19.96 2.62
N ALA A 901 -34.46 -20.18 2.39
CA ALA A 901 -35.56 -19.63 3.17
C ALA A 901 -35.62 -20.16 4.61
N GLY A 902 -35.85 -19.31 5.62
CA GLY A 902 -36.01 -19.74 7.00
C GLY A 902 -34.76 -20.41 7.57
N SER A 903 -33.60 -19.76 7.42
CA SER A 903 -32.30 -20.25 7.89
C SER A 903 -32.11 -20.20 9.42
N MET A 904 -32.92 -19.41 10.12
CA MET A 904 -32.88 -19.25 11.59
C MET A 904 -34.26 -18.97 12.21
N ALA A 905 -35.15 -18.26 11.50
CA ALA A 905 -36.47 -17.83 11.96
C ALA A 905 -37.61 -18.68 11.36
N GLY A 906 -37.30 -19.87 10.83
CA GLY A 906 -38.25 -20.91 10.42
C GLY A 906 -39.08 -20.65 9.16
N ALA A 907 -39.16 -19.41 8.67
CA ALA A 907 -39.90 -19.04 7.46
C ALA A 907 -39.25 -17.88 6.71
N LEU A 908 -39.46 -17.81 5.39
CA LEU A 908 -38.94 -16.74 4.52
C LEU A 908 -39.34 -15.34 5.00
N PHE A 909 -40.57 -15.18 5.49
CA PHE A 909 -41.06 -13.97 6.14
C PHE A 909 -41.61 -14.33 7.54
N PRO A 910 -40.81 -14.20 8.61
CA PRO A 910 -41.22 -14.64 9.96
C PRO A 910 -42.48 -13.93 10.49
N THR A 911 -42.69 -12.66 10.13
CA THR A 911 -43.90 -11.89 10.44
C THR A 911 -45.13 -12.29 9.61
N ARG A 912 -44.99 -13.27 8.71
CA ARG A 912 -45.94 -13.66 7.65
C ARG A 912 -46.29 -12.52 6.67
N ARG A 913 -45.51 -11.44 6.65
CA ARG A 913 -45.73 -10.26 5.81
C ARG A 913 -44.48 -9.92 5.03
N ARG A 914 -44.67 -9.55 3.76
CA ARG A 914 -43.56 -9.09 2.90
C ARG A 914 -43.06 -7.69 3.28
N ARG A 915 -43.85 -6.93 4.03
CA ARG A 915 -43.58 -5.55 4.47
C ARG A 915 -44.31 -5.26 5.78
N ASP A 916 -43.60 -4.69 6.74
CA ASP A 916 -44.08 -4.29 8.06
C ASP A 916 -43.72 -2.82 8.36
N THR A 917 -44.28 -2.29 9.45
CA THR A 917 -43.90 -1.01 10.04
C THR A 917 -43.23 -1.27 11.39
N ILE A 918 -41.93 -0.94 11.50
CA ILE A 918 -41.20 -1.02 12.77
C ILE A 918 -41.36 0.32 13.49
N HIS A 919 -41.85 0.29 14.74
CA HIS A 919 -41.99 1.47 15.58
C HIS A 919 -40.83 1.58 16.56
N VAL A 920 -40.12 2.71 16.54
CA VAL A 920 -38.93 2.96 17.37
C VAL A 920 -39.23 4.02 18.42
N LYS A 921 -38.82 3.76 19.67
CA LYS A 921 -38.65 4.77 20.73
C LYS A 921 -37.19 5.18 20.78
N GLU A 922 -36.93 6.48 20.91
CA GLU A 922 -35.60 7.01 21.19
C GLU A 922 -35.40 7.17 22.71
N GLN A 923 -34.14 7.24 23.15
CA GLN A 923 -33.82 7.49 24.56
C GLN A 923 -34.31 8.86 25.03
N ASP A 924 -34.36 9.83 24.11
CA ASP A 924 -34.81 11.21 24.34
C ASP A 924 -36.36 11.35 24.29
N GLY A 925 -37.10 10.24 24.35
CA GLY A 925 -38.57 10.21 24.38
C GLY A 925 -39.28 10.31 23.03
N ASN A 926 -38.59 10.80 21.99
CA ASN A 926 -39.06 10.82 20.60
C ASN A 926 -39.50 9.44 20.10
N ARG A 927 -40.38 9.43 19.09
CA ARG A 927 -40.85 8.21 18.43
C ARG A 927 -40.89 8.41 16.91
N PHE A 928 -40.44 7.41 16.18
CA PHE A 928 -40.60 7.35 14.72
C PHE A 928 -40.99 5.94 14.27
N SER A 929 -41.32 5.79 13.00
CA SER A 929 -41.55 4.48 12.39
C SER A 929 -40.90 4.39 11.02
N VAL A 930 -40.50 3.19 10.62
CA VAL A 930 -39.94 2.90 9.30
C VAL A 930 -40.67 1.71 8.68
N LYS A 931 -40.81 1.70 7.35
CA LYS A 931 -41.24 0.50 6.64
C LYS A 931 -40.02 -0.40 6.45
N ALA A 932 -40.21 -1.69 6.71
CA ALA A 932 -39.15 -2.69 6.55
C ALA A 932 -39.70 -3.99 5.96
N THR A 933 -38.84 -4.77 5.32
CA THR A 933 -39.07 -6.20 5.07
C THR A 933 -38.22 -6.99 6.04
N LEU A 934 -38.85 -7.88 6.81
CA LEU A 934 -38.19 -8.76 7.77
C LEU A 934 -38.16 -10.14 7.11
N ILE A 935 -37.01 -10.50 6.56
CA ILE A 935 -36.83 -11.65 5.65
C ILE A 935 -35.70 -12.54 6.17
N ASP A 936 -35.88 -13.85 6.05
CA ASP A 936 -34.85 -14.84 6.35
C ASP A 936 -34.57 -15.71 5.12
N ALA A 937 -33.46 -15.39 4.45
CA ALA A 937 -32.94 -16.11 3.31
C ALA A 937 -31.40 -16.15 3.41
N ALA A 938 -30.83 -17.33 3.70
CA ALA A 938 -29.42 -17.61 4.00
C ALA A 938 -28.83 -16.89 5.24
N ASN A 939 -29.46 -15.81 5.72
CA ASN A 939 -29.41 -15.25 7.07
C ASN A 939 -30.65 -14.35 7.24
N PRO A 940 -31.12 -14.12 8.49
CA PRO A 940 -32.19 -13.16 8.77
C PRO A 940 -31.70 -11.70 8.66
N PHE A 941 -32.48 -10.87 7.94
CA PHE A 941 -32.22 -9.46 7.69
C PHE A 941 -33.48 -8.59 7.93
N VAL A 942 -33.24 -7.41 8.50
CA VAL A 942 -34.18 -6.29 8.56
C VAL A 942 -33.80 -5.30 7.44
N LEU A 943 -34.64 -5.23 6.40
CA LEU A 943 -34.42 -4.40 5.20
C LEU A 943 -35.26 -3.12 5.27
N VAL A 944 -34.65 -2.00 5.65
CA VAL A 944 -35.31 -0.71 5.90
C VAL A 944 -35.43 0.12 4.62
N ASP A 945 -36.61 0.70 4.40
CA ASP A 945 -36.85 1.64 3.29
C ASP A 945 -36.27 3.03 3.64
N GLU A 946 -35.20 3.46 2.96
CA GLU A 946 -34.55 4.76 3.21
C GLU A 946 -35.54 5.92 3.07
N ARG A 947 -36.55 5.80 2.20
CA ARG A 947 -37.57 6.84 1.97
C ARG A 947 -38.44 7.06 3.21
N THR A 948 -38.55 6.06 4.10
CA THR A 948 -39.31 6.17 5.36
C THR A 948 -38.47 6.61 6.57
N LEU A 949 -37.14 6.69 6.45
CA LEU A 949 -36.31 7.23 7.54
C LEU A 949 -36.63 8.73 7.80
N PRO A 950 -36.57 9.18 9.06
CA PRO A 950 -36.62 10.60 9.41
C PRO A 950 -35.58 11.44 8.64
N PRO A 951 -35.86 12.71 8.28
CA PRO A 951 -34.93 13.55 7.51
C PRO A 951 -33.54 13.71 8.14
N TYR A 952 -33.46 13.72 9.47
CA TYR A 952 -32.18 13.79 10.19
C TYR A 952 -31.36 12.50 10.06
N LEU A 953 -31.99 11.32 9.97
CA LEU A 953 -31.27 10.06 9.73
C LEU A 953 -30.88 9.88 8.25
N LYS A 954 -31.68 10.38 7.30
CA LYS A 954 -31.33 10.37 5.86
C LYS A 954 -30.07 11.20 5.55
N THR A 955 -29.88 12.31 6.27
CA THR A 955 -28.78 13.27 6.06
C THR A 955 -27.62 13.11 7.05
N ALA A 956 -27.77 12.29 8.09
CA ALA A 956 -26.72 12.01 9.05
C ALA A 956 -25.52 11.28 8.43
N ARG A 957 -24.33 11.55 8.99
CA ARG A 957 -23.14 10.76 8.73
C ARG A 957 -23.32 9.34 9.27
N LYS A 958 -23.24 8.36 8.37
CA LYS A 958 -23.56 6.94 8.61
C LYS A 958 -22.65 6.22 9.62
N ASP A 959 -21.55 6.87 10.04
CA ASP A 959 -20.56 6.39 11.00
C ASP A 959 -20.67 7.04 12.39
N THR A 960 -21.60 7.97 12.59
CA THR A 960 -21.74 8.69 13.88
C THR A 960 -22.41 7.84 14.96
N ALA A 961 -21.95 7.98 16.21
CA ALA A 961 -22.50 7.26 17.36
C ALA A 961 -24.01 7.49 17.57
N GLY A 962 -24.53 8.69 17.25
CA GLY A 962 -25.96 8.96 17.20
C GLY A 962 -26.67 8.03 16.23
N TYR A 963 -26.35 8.15 14.92
CA TYR A 963 -26.92 7.33 13.85
C TYR A 963 -26.86 5.83 14.13
N LEU A 964 -25.71 5.31 14.60
CA LEU A 964 -25.54 3.89 14.90
C LEU A 964 -26.44 3.40 16.04
N ARG A 965 -26.78 4.25 17.03
CA ARG A 965 -27.79 3.90 18.05
C ARG A 965 -29.18 3.75 17.44
N HIS A 966 -29.63 4.67 16.59
CA HIS A 966 -30.96 4.55 15.95
C HIS A 966 -31.03 3.30 15.05
N MET A 967 -29.94 2.96 14.36
CA MET A 967 -29.85 1.73 13.55
C MET A 967 -29.93 0.47 14.41
N GLU A 968 -29.21 0.40 15.53
CA GLU A 968 -29.30 -0.72 16.46
C GLU A 968 -30.71 -0.84 17.08
N SER A 969 -31.38 0.27 17.41
CA SER A 969 -32.77 0.24 17.88
C SER A 969 -33.75 -0.35 16.84
N ILE A 970 -33.58 -0.04 15.55
CA ILE A 970 -34.37 -0.65 14.47
C ILE A 970 -34.06 -2.15 14.37
N ARG A 971 -32.78 -2.54 14.45
CA ARG A 971 -32.35 -3.95 14.40
C ARG A 971 -32.94 -4.77 15.55
N CYS A 972 -32.87 -4.27 16.79
CA CYS A 972 -33.40 -4.97 17.96
C CYS A 972 -34.93 -5.11 17.91
N ALA A 973 -35.65 -4.07 17.49
CA ALA A 973 -37.10 -4.16 17.29
C ALA A 973 -37.47 -5.19 16.21
N GLY A 974 -36.72 -5.22 15.10
CA GLY A 974 -36.88 -6.24 14.06
C GLY A 974 -36.53 -7.66 14.55
N ALA A 975 -35.53 -7.83 15.41
CA ALA A 975 -35.16 -9.13 15.98
C ALA A 975 -36.30 -9.75 16.80
N VAL A 976 -36.95 -8.95 17.64
CA VAL A 976 -38.13 -9.37 18.42
C VAL A 976 -39.30 -9.69 17.49
N MET A 977 -39.55 -8.86 16.48
CA MET A 977 -40.59 -9.12 15.47
C MET A 977 -40.34 -10.38 14.62
N MET A 978 -39.09 -10.83 14.49
CA MET A 978 -38.73 -12.09 13.83
C MET A 978 -38.74 -13.31 14.76
N GLY A 979 -39.03 -13.13 16.06
CA GLY A 979 -38.94 -14.21 17.05
C GLY A 979 -37.51 -14.64 17.41
N LEU A 980 -36.49 -13.88 16.98
CA LEU A 980 -35.07 -14.18 17.21
C LEU A 980 -34.59 -13.73 18.61
N ALA A 981 -35.42 -12.97 19.33
CA ALA A 981 -35.21 -12.60 20.73
C ALA A 981 -36.57 -12.38 21.41
N PRO A 982 -36.72 -12.68 22.72
CA PRO A 982 -37.96 -12.43 23.45
C PRO A 982 -38.22 -10.93 23.68
N ASP A 983 -37.16 -10.13 23.80
CA ASP A 983 -37.21 -8.70 24.13
C ASP A 983 -36.02 -7.92 23.54
N ILE A 984 -36.05 -6.60 23.69
CA ILE A 984 -35.06 -5.66 23.14
C ILE A 984 -33.68 -5.80 23.80
N ASP A 985 -33.61 -6.16 25.08
CA ASP A 985 -32.36 -6.27 25.83
C ASP A 985 -31.65 -7.60 25.56
N ALA A 986 -32.41 -8.67 25.31
CA ALA A 986 -31.93 -9.92 24.72
C ALA A 986 -31.42 -9.68 23.29
N ALA A 987 -32.17 -8.96 22.45
CA ALA A 987 -31.75 -8.62 21.10
C ALA A 987 -30.47 -7.77 21.07
N ALA A 988 -30.29 -6.83 22.01
CA ALA A 988 -29.12 -5.96 22.09
C ALA A 988 -27.82 -6.70 22.44
N LYS A 989 -27.92 -7.86 23.11
CA LYS A 989 -26.79 -8.77 23.39
C LYS A 989 -26.37 -9.56 22.15
N VAL A 990 -27.33 -9.99 21.32
CA VAL A 990 -27.06 -10.74 20.08
C VAL A 990 -26.94 -9.79 18.89
N ARG A 991 -25.72 -9.27 18.66
CA ARG A 991 -25.41 -8.40 17.49
C ARG A 991 -24.99 -9.16 16.22
N GLY A 992 -24.91 -10.49 16.32
CA GLY A 992 -24.72 -11.39 15.19
C GLY A 992 -25.89 -11.31 14.21
N THR A 993 -27.11 -11.53 14.70
CA THR A 993 -28.33 -11.71 13.90
C THR A 993 -29.54 -11.06 14.59
N PRO A 994 -30.61 -10.67 13.86
CA PRO A 994 -30.62 -10.44 12.42
C PRO A 994 -29.66 -9.32 12.02
N LYS A 995 -29.26 -9.29 10.74
CA LYS A 995 -28.51 -8.16 10.18
C LYS A 995 -29.46 -7.00 9.84
N LEU A 996 -28.91 -5.80 9.67
CA LEU A 996 -29.64 -4.62 9.21
C LEU A 996 -29.09 -4.18 7.85
N ALA A 997 -29.96 -3.81 6.93
CA ALA A 997 -29.59 -3.06 5.74
C ALA A 997 -30.63 -1.96 5.44
N ILE A 998 -30.16 -0.80 4.99
CA ILE A 998 -30.99 0.25 4.41
C ILE A 998 -30.96 0.10 2.89
N VAL A 999 -32.12 0.16 2.26
CA VAL A 999 -32.32 0.03 0.82
C VAL A 999 -32.83 1.35 0.26
N SER A 1000 -32.20 1.83 -0.82
CA SER A 1000 -32.62 3.03 -1.56
C SER A 1000 -32.40 2.90 -3.06
N SER A 1001 -32.98 3.83 -3.83
CA SER A 1001 -32.88 3.86 -5.29
C SER A 1001 -31.43 3.96 -5.74
N PRO A 1002 -31.07 3.35 -6.88
CA PRO A 1002 -29.71 3.41 -7.41
C PRO A 1002 -29.29 4.85 -7.68
N ARG A 1003 -28.10 5.24 -7.24
CA ARG A 1003 -27.55 6.60 -7.49
C ARG A 1003 -27.13 6.74 -8.95
N SER A 1004 -27.48 7.87 -9.55
CA SER A 1004 -27.19 8.25 -10.94
C SER A 1004 -25.70 8.39 -11.28
N ASP A 1005 -24.85 8.49 -10.27
CA ASP A 1005 -23.66 9.34 -10.33
C ASP A 1005 -22.39 8.63 -10.85
N HIS A 1006 -22.40 7.29 -10.96
CA HIS A 1006 -21.18 6.48 -10.97
C HIS A 1006 -21.16 5.24 -11.90
N TYR A 1007 -22.12 5.06 -12.82
CA TYR A 1007 -22.23 3.80 -13.60
C TYR A 1007 -22.06 3.99 -15.11
N SER A 1008 -20.97 3.42 -15.64
CA SER A 1008 -20.64 3.36 -17.09
C SER A 1008 -21.02 2.03 -17.77
N ARG A 1009 -21.68 1.12 -17.06
CA ARG A 1009 -22.13 -0.18 -17.60
C ARG A 1009 -23.49 -0.04 -18.29
N ARG A 1010 -23.75 -0.89 -19.30
CA ARG A 1010 -25.01 -0.93 -20.09
C ARG A 1010 -26.27 -1.19 -19.24
N HIS A 1011 -26.11 -1.64 -18.00
CA HIS A 1011 -27.19 -1.81 -17.03
C HIS A 1011 -26.77 -1.19 -15.69
N GLY A 1012 -27.60 -0.28 -15.17
CA GLY A 1012 -27.46 0.25 -13.81
C GLY A 1012 -27.97 -0.75 -12.75
N PRO A 1013 -27.49 -0.65 -11.50
CA PRO A 1013 -27.93 -1.51 -10.40
C PRO A 1013 -29.44 -1.37 -10.13
N ASP A 1014 -30.07 -2.44 -9.64
CA ASP A 1014 -31.48 -2.45 -9.25
C ASP A 1014 -31.74 -1.60 -8.00
N ILE A 1015 -30.86 -1.69 -7.00
CA ILE A 1015 -30.93 -0.92 -5.74
C ILE A 1015 -29.55 -0.52 -5.22
N HIS A 1016 -29.55 0.46 -4.32
CA HIS A 1016 -28.43 0.79 -3.44
C HIS A 1016 -28.65 0.25 -2.03
N VAL A 1017 -27.58 -0.23 -1.41
CA VAL A 1017 -27.59 -0.98 -0.16
C VAL A 1017 -26.54 -0.45 0.81
N GLN A 1018 -26.98 0.01 1.98
CA GLN A 1018 -26.11 0.21 3.14
C GLN A 1018 -26.35 -0.92 4.14
N ALA A 1019 -25.50 -1.94 4.11
CA ALA A 1019 -25.50 -3.01 5.10
C ALA A 1019 -24.73 -2.63 6.39
N PHE A 1020 -25.06 -3.30 7.48
CA PHE A 1020 -24.41 -3.18 8.80
C PHE A 1020 -24.01 -4.57 9.33
N SER A 1021 -23.04 -4.62 10.23
CA SER A 1021 -22.65 -5.82 10.98
C SER A 1021 -22.02 -5.43 12.31
N MET A 1022 -22.33 -6.14 13.41
CA MET A 1022 -21.79 -5.88 14.75
C MET A 1022 -21.94 -4.41 15.21
N GLY A 1023 -23.05 -3.76 14.86
CA GLY A 1023 -23.33 -2.35 15.19
C GLY A 1023 -22.54 -1.30 14.39
N LYS A 1024 -21.82 -1.68 13.33
CA LYS A 1024 -21.07 -0.75 12.46
C LYS A 1024 -21.48 -0.90 10.98
N PRO A 1025 -21.29 0.12 10.13
CA PRO A 1025 -21.52 0.00 8.69
C PRO A 1025 -20.57 -1.04 8.09
N HIS A 1026 -21.06 -1.90 7.20
CA HIS A 1026 -20.23 -2.90 6.54
C HIS A 1026 -19.45 -2.23 5.37
N PRO A 1027 -18.15 -2.53 5.18
CA PRO A 1027 -17.32 -1.90 4.14
C PRO A 1027 -17.59 -2.43 2.72
N SER A 1028 -18.52 -3.38 2.58
CA SER A 1028 -18.94 -4.03 1.33
C SER A 1028 -20.35 -4.62 1.56
N LEU A 1029 -20.73 -5.71 0.90
CA LEU A 1029 -21.92 -6.50 1.24
C LEU A 1029 -21.53 -7.93 1.67
N GLN A 1030 -22.15 -8.45 2.75
CA GLN A 1030 -22.00 -9.84 3.17
C GLN A 1030 -22.62 -10.78 2.12
N LEU A 1031 -22.01 -11.93 1.82
CA LEU A 1031 -22.52 -12.85 0.79
C LEU A 1031 -23.97 -13.30 1.04
N THR A 1032 -24.28 -13.69 2.28
CA THR A 1032 -25.65 -14.06 2.68
C THR A 1032 -26.61 -12.88 2.65
N GLY A 1033 -26.11 -11.65 2.87
CA GLY A 1033 -26.87 -10.42 2.62
C GLY A 1033 -27.15 -10.18 1.14
N ALA A 1034 -26.22 -10.49 0.25
CA ALA A 1034 -26.45 -10.39 -1.19
C ALA A 1034 -27.56 -11.36 -1.64
N ALA A 1035 -27.49 -12.63 -1.22
CA ALA A 1035 -28.55 -13.60 -1.46
C ALA A 1035 -29.91 -13.15 -0.87
N CYS A 1036 -29.93 -12.65 0.36
CA CYS A 1036 -31.15 -12.21 1.06
C CYS A 1036 -31.80 -10.98 0.41
N LEU A 1037 -31.01 -9.95 0.07
CA LEU A 1037 -31.54 -8.75 -0.61
C LEU A 1037 -31.93 -9.03 -2.06
N ALA A 1038 -31.21 -9.88 -2.79
CA ALA A 1038 -31.60 -10.27 -4.15
C ALA A 1038 -32.92 -11.07 -4.15
N SER A 1039 -33.08 -12.01 -3.19
CA SER A 1039 -34.36 -12.69 -2.94
C SER A 1039 -35.49 -11.67 -2.72
N ALA A 1040 -35.25 -10.66 -1.86
CA ALA A 1040 -36.23 -9.61 -1.61
C ALA A 1040 -36.57 -8.78 -2.85
N VAL A 1041 -35.61 -8.47 -3.74
CA VAL A 1041 -35.87 -7.76 -5.01
C VAL A 1041 -36.70 -8.62 -5.98
N CYS A 1042 -36.52 -9.94 -5.98
CA CYS A 1042 -37.30 -10.86 -6.81
C CYS A 1042 -38.73 -11.09 -6.33
N ILE A 1043 -39.01 -10.91 -5.03
CA ILE A 1043 -40.33 -11.16 -4.44
C ILE A 1043 -41.16 -9.86 -4.42
N GLU A 1044 -42.33 -9.89 -5.07
CA GLU A 1044 -43.22 -8.74 -5.13
C GLU A 1044 -43.78 -8.36 -3.76
N GLY A 1045 -44.00 -7.06 -3.52
CA GLY A 1045 -44.56 -6.53 -2.27
C GLY A 1045 -43.53 -6.25 -1.17
N THR A 1046 -42.27 -6.66 -1.30
CA THR A 1046 -41.20 -6.28 -0.36
C THR A 1046 -40.84 -4.79 -0.46
N VAL A 1047 -40.05 -4.28 0.48
CA VAL A 1047 -39.39 -2.97 0.38
C VAL A 1047 -38.42 -2.94 -0.80
N ALA A 1048 -37.54 -3.95 -0.90
CA ALA A 1048 -36.47 -3.98 -1.90
C ALA A 1048 -37.02 -4.02 -3.34
N HIS A 1049 -38.07 -4.79 -3.58
CA HIS A 1049 -38.77 -4.84 -4.86
C HIS A 1049 -39.42 -3.49 -5.22
N GLY A 1050 -40.09 -2.84 -4.26
CA GLY A 1050 -40.73 -1.53 -4.49
C GLY A 1050 -39.71 -0.44 -4.86
N VAL A 1051 -38.56 -0.42 -4.17
CA VAL A 1051 -37.47 0.51 -4.48
C VAL A 1051 -36.83 0.22 -5.84
N ALA A 1052 -36.69 -1.05 -6.23
CA ALA A 1052 -36.18 -1.45 -7.55
C ALA A 1052 -37.14 -1.07 -8.69
N ALA A 1053 -38.45 -1.22 -8.48
CA ALA A 1053 -39.47 -0.90 -9.47
C ALA A 1053 -39.58 0.61 -9.74
N GLU A 1054 -39.49 1.47 -8.72
CA GLU A 1054 -39.49 2.92 -8.89
C GLU A 1054 -38.22 3.45 -9.56
N GLY A 1055 -37.08 2.76 -9.43
CA GLY A 1055 -35.83 3.12 -10.08
C GLY A 1055 -35.79 2.88 -11.60
N LYS A 1056 -36.77 2.17 -12.16
CA LYS A 1056 -36.82 1.78 -13.58
C LYS A 1056 -38.22 2.09 -14.14
N GLY A 1057 -38.35 3.26 -14.79
CA GLY A 1057 -39.60 3.70 -15.42
C GLY A 1057 -40.22 2.63 -16.33
N GLN A 1058 -41.55 2.50 -16.26
CA GLN A 1058 -42.35 1.38 -16.78
C GLN A 1058 -41.85 0.80 -18.11
N SER A 1059 -41.08 -0.28 -18.02
CA SER A 1059 -40.55 -1.01 -19.18
C SER A 1059 -40.35 -2.48 -18.82
N SER A 1060 -40.62 -3.36 -19.79
CA SER A 1060 -40.74 -4.81 -19.55
C SER A 1060 -39.46 -5.47 -19.02
N TRP A 1061 -39.60 -6.32 -18.00
CA TRP A 1061 -38.53 -7.17 -17.47
C TRP A 1061 -38.04 -8.16 -18.55
N ARG A 1062 -36.93 -7.84 -19.24
CA ARG A 1062 -36.32 -8.73 -20.23
C ARG A 1062 -35.45 -9.80 -19.55
N ARG A 1063 -35.55 -11.04 -20.06
CA ARG A 1063 -34.73 -12.18 -19.65
C ARG A 1063 -33.51 -12.27 -20.57
N HIS A 1064 -32.31 -12.39 -20.00
CA HIS A 1064 -31.08 -12.76 -20.72
C HIS A 1064 -30.40 -13.88 -19.93
N SER A 1065 -29.80 -14.85 -20.64
CA SER A 1065 -29.21 -16.05 -20.03
C SER A 1065 -27.71 -16.09 -20.34
N PRO A 1066 -26.84 -16.28 -19.33
CA PRO A 1066 -25.49 -16.81 -19.53
C PRO A 1066 -25.53 -18.29 -19.93
N GLU A 1067 -24.38 -18.86 -20.29
CA GLU A 1067 -24.26 -20.27 -20.64
C GLU A 1067 -24.48 -21.22 -19.44
N ARG A 1068 -24.84 -22.47 -19.75
CA ARG A 1068 -25.29 -23.47 -18.78
C ARG A 1068 -24.18 -23.90 -17.81
N ALA A 1069 -24.46 -23.80 -16.52
CA ALA A 1069 -24.11 -24.90 -15.60
C ALA A 1069 -25.17 -26.01 -15.75
N ALA A 1070 -24.80 -27.27 -15.48
CA ALA A 1070 -25.74 -28.39 -15.48
C ALA A 1070 -26.69 -28.30 -14.28
N SER A 1071 -27.93 -28.82 -14.42
CA SER A 1071 -28.88 -28.89 -13.30
C SER A 1071 -28.57 -30.10 -12.40
N PRO A 1072 -28.51 -29.94 -11.06
CA PRO A 1072 -28.21 -31.05 -10.16
C PRO A 1072 -29.46 -31.90 -9.86
N CYS A 1073 -30.01 -32.56 -10.87
CA CYS A 1073 -30.98 -33.66 -10.76
C CYS A 1073 -30.86 -34.58 -11.99
N SER A 1074 -30.31 -35.79 -11.81
CA SER A 1074 -30.36 -36.86 -12.81
C SER A 1074 -30.24 -38.27 -12.21
N ASP A 1075 -30.73 -38.44 -10.97
CA ASP A 1075 -31.11 -39.76 -10.46
C ASP A 1075 -32.61 -39.94 -10.76
N SER A 1076 -32.91 -40.82 -11.73
CA SER A 1076 -34.21 -41.41 -12.09
C SER A 1076 -35.51 -40.69 -11.66
N ASP A 1077 -36.12 -39.95 -12.60
CA ASP A 1077 -37.53 -40.20 -12.98
C ASP A 1077 -37.91 -39.47 -14.28
N GLU A 1078 -38.47 -40.20 -15.27
CA GLU A 1078 -39.00 -39.61 -16.50
C GLU A 1078 -40.48 -39.22 -16.34
N SER A 1079 -40.78 -37.97 -15.97
CA SER A 1079 -42.13 -37.43 -16.19
C SER A 1079 -42.21 -35.91 -16.38
N SER A 1080 -42.94 -35.49 -17.42
CA SER A 1080 -43.50 -34.14 -17.65
C SER A 1080 -42.54 -32.93 -17.79
N PRO A 1081 -42.17 -32.52 -19.01
CA PRO A 1081 -41.43 -31.27 -19.24
C PRO A 1081 -42.34 -30.03 -19.12
N GLY A 1082 -42.40 -29.41 -17.93
CA GLY A 1082 -43.26 -28.24 -17.68
C GLY A 1082 -42.71 -27.23 -16.68
N LEU A 1083 -42.52 -25.97 -17.14
CA LEU A 1083 -42.36 -24.75 -16.34
C LEU A 1083 -41.38 -24.78 -15.14
N LEU A 1084 -40.08 -24.92 -15.40
CA LEU A 1084 -39.07 -24.36 -14.50
C LEU A 1084 -38.80 -22.88 -14.85
N PRO A 1085 -38.73 -21.94 -13.89
CA PRO A 1085 -38.43 -20.54 -14.18
C PRO A 1085 -36.97 -20.35 -14.65
N SER A 1086 -36.73 -19.35 -15.50
CA SER A 1086 -35.38 -18.90 -15.81
C SER A 1086 -34.82 -18.08 -14.63
N PRO A 1087 -33.55 -18.28 -14.21
CA PRO A 1087 -32.94 -17.46 -13.16
C PRO A 1087 -32.87 -15.98 -13.57
N ARG A 1088 -32.91 -15.09 -12.57
CA ARG A 1088 -32.83 -13.63 -12.74
C ARG A 1088 -31.60 -13.09 -12.03
N THR A 1089 -30.69 -12.48 -12.78
CA THR A 1089 -29.61 -11.67 -12.22
C THR A 1089 -30.17 -10.39 -11.59
N VAL A 1090 -29.77 -10.11 -10.35
CA VAL A 1090 -30.04 -8.87 -9.61
C VAL A 1090 -28.72 -8.16 -9.33
N TRP A 1091 -28.64 -6.87 -9.63
CA TRP A 1091 -27.45 -6.05 -9.42
C TRP A 1091 -27.61 -5.15 -8.19
N LEU A 1092 -26.93 -5.49 -7.10
CA LEU A 1092 -26.92 -4.71 -5.87
C LEU A 1092 -25.70 -3.78 -5.85
N SER A 1093 -25.88 -2.50 -5.53
CA SER A 1093 -24.75 -1.57 -5.30
C SER A 1093 -24.52 -1.29 -3.82
N HIS A 1094 -23.26 -1.17 -3.41
CA HIS A 1094 -22.84 -0.95 -2.02
C HIS A 1094 -21.65 0.04 -1.95
N SER A 1095 -21.16 0.29 -0.74
CA SER A 1095 -20.10 1.25 -0.40
C SER A 1095 -18.72 1.05 -1.05
N SER A 1096 -18.55 0.01 -1.88
CA SER A 1096 -17.27 -0.39 -2.48
C SER A 1096 -17.41 -1.07 -3.84
N GLY A 1097 -18.54 -0.86 -4.53
CA GLY A 1097 -18.79 -1.39 -5.87
C GLY A 1097 -20.20 -1.94 -6.04
N SER A 1098 -20.35 -2.88 -6.96
CA SER A 1098 -21.58 -3.66 -7.15
C SER A 1098 -21.30 -5.16 -7.13
N ILE A 1099 -22.39 -5.93 -6.99
CA ILE A 1099 -22.41 -7.38 -6.94
C ILE A 1099 -23.64 -7.89 -7.70
N ALA A 1100 -23.41 -8.86 -8.58
CA ALA A 1100 -24.47 -9.64 -9.22
C ALA A 1100 -24.86 -10.83 -8.34
N VAL A 1101 -26.14 -11.19 -8.35
CA VAL A 1101 -26.69 -12.39 -7.69
C VAL A 1101 -27.73 -12.99 -8.63
N ASP A 1102 -27.57 -14.25 -9.01
CA ASP A 1102 -28.58 -14.96 -9.80
C ASP A 1102 -29.58 -15.65 -8.87
N VAL A 1103 -30.84 -15.25 -8.97
CA VAL A 1103 -31.93 -15.74 -8.13
C VAL A 1103 -32.88 -16.59 -8.96
N LEU A 1104 -33.13 -17.82 -8.51
CA LEU A 1104 -34.24 -18.63 -8.97
C LEU A 1104 -35.33 -18.61 -7.89
N ALA A 1105 -36.42 -17.88 -8.16
CA ALA A 1105 -37.52 -17.69 -7.22
C ALA A 1105 -38.85 -17.57 -7.93
N THR A 1106 -39.91 -18.01 -7.26
CA THR A 1106 -41.31 -17.88 -7.69
C THR A 1106 -42.08 -17.04 -6.68
N SER A 1107 -42.83 -16.03 -7.17
CA SER A 1107 -43.64 -15.13 -6.37
C SER A 1107 -45.04 -15.03 -6.98
N SER A 1108 -46.05 -15.54 -6.27
CA SER A 1108 -47.46 -15.19 -6.50
C SER A 1108 -47.89 -14.11 -5.49
N GLU A 1109 -49.16 -13.74 -5.44
CA GLU A 1109 -49.71 -12.92 -4.34
C GLU A 1109 -49.69 -13.71 -3.01
N SER A 1110 -50.14 -14.96 -3.05
CA SER A 1110 -50.33 -15.84 -1.89
C SER A 1110 -49.05 -16.50 -1.37
N SER A 1111 -48.04 -16.69 -2.22
CA SER A 1111 -46.84 -17.49 -1.91
C SER A 1111 -45.56 -16.85 -2.47
N ALA A 1112 -44.43 -17.13 -1.82
CA ALA A 1112 -43.11 -16.78 -2.31
C ALA A 1112 -42.12 -17.89 -1.91
N PHE A 1113 -41.36 -18.39 -2.88
CA PHE A 1113 -40.35 -19.44 -2.70
C PHE A 1113 -39.07 -19.06 -3.45
N VAL A 1114 -37.92 -19.49 -2.93
CA VAL A 1114 -36.60 -19.26 -3.50
C VAL A 1114 -35.91 -20.62 -3.57
N ASP A 1115 -35.71 -21.14 -4.78
CA ASP A 1115 -35.00 -22.41 -4.99
C ASP A 1115 -33.51 -22.24 -4.67
N ARG A 1116 -32.90 -21.21 -5.28
CA ARG A 1116 -31.49 -20.90 -5.07
C ARG A 1116 -31.12 -19.44 -5.30
N CYS A 1117 -30.07 -19.02 -4.62
CA CYS A 1117 -29.34 -17.78 -4.90
C CYS A 1117 -27.87 -18.13 -5.18
N ILE A 1118 -27.39 -17.87 -6.39
CA ILE A 1118 -26.01 -18.12 -6.81
C ILE A 1118 -25.24 -16.79 -6.78
N VAL A 1119 -24.06 -16.79 -6.15
CA VAL A 1119 -23.22 -15.60 -6.02
C VAL A 1119 -21.74 -15.96 -6.18
N SER A 1120 -21.11 -15.42 -7.22
CA SER A 1120 -19.70 -15.70 -7.51
C SER A 1120 -18.73 -15.05 -6.51
N ARG A 1121 -17.68 -15.80 -6.16
CA ARG A 1121 -16.56 -15.41 -5.29
C ARG A 1121 -15.25 -15.98 -5.83
N THR A 1122 -14.17 -15.67 -5.14
CA THR A 1122 -12.86 -16.31 -5.31
C THR A 1122 -12.28 -16.58 -3.91
N ALA A 1123 -11.52 -17.65 -3.74
CA ALA A 1123 -10.82 -17.98 -2.50
C ALA A 1123 -9.31 -18.16 -2.75
N ARG A 1124 -8.53 -18.36 -1.69
CA ARG A 1124 -7.08 -18.64 -1.74
C ARG A 1124 -6.52 -19.10 -0.39
N ARG A 1125 -5.71 -20.15 -0.37
CA ARG A 1125 -4.82 -20.54 0.74
C ARG A 1125 -3.73 -19.48 0.94
N LEU A 1126 -3.56 -19.00 2.18
CA LEU A 1126 -2.57 -17.97 2.52
C LEU A 1126 -1.40 -18.53 3.36
N PHE A 1127 -1.69 -19.53 4.19
CA PHE A 1127 -0.73 -20.24 5.04
C PHE A 1127 -1.36 -21.56 5.49
N GLU A 1128 -0.53 -22.57 5.73
CA GLU A 1128 -0.91 -23.87 6.29
C GLU A 1128 0.11 -24.28 7.36
N GLY A 1129 -0.33 -25.00 8.38
CA GLY A 1129 0.56 -25.48 9.45
C GLY A 1129 -0.14 -25.57 10.79
N LYS A 1130 0.56 -25.18 11.87
CA LYS A 1130 0.04 -25.23 13.24
C LYS A 1130 0.03 -23.85 13.88
N VAL A 1131 -1.14 -23.40 14.32
CA VAL A 1131 -1.30 -22.20 15.14
C VAL A 1131 -0.96 -22.55 16.58
N TYR A 1132 0.05 -21.89 17.14
CA TYR A 1132 0.37 -22.02 18.57
C TYR A 1132 -0.43 -21.01 19.37
N TYR A 1133 -0.94 -21.44 20.52
CA TYR A 1133 -1.65 -20.58 21.47
C TYR A 1133 -1.31 -20.99 22.90
N TYR A 1134 -1.60 -20.11 23.87
CA TYR A 1134 -1.46 -20.41 25.29
C TYR A 1134 -2.84 -20.55 25.95
N SER A 1135 -2.93 -21.41 26.97
CA SER A 1135 -4.00 -21.36 27.95
C SER A 1135 -3.43 -21.44 29.36
N SER A 1136 -4.14 -20.87 30.33
CA SER A 1136 -3.92 -21.20 31.74
C SER A 1136 -4.19 -22.69 31.95
N ALA A 1137 -3.33 -23.36 32.72
CA ALA A 1137 -3.64 -24.67 33.30
C ALA A 1137 -4.90 -24.61 34.18
#